data_AF-A0A6G0YCU4-F1
#
_entry.id   AF-A0A6G0YCU4-F1
#
_cell.length_a   1.000
_cell.length_b   1.000
_cell.length_c   1.000
_cell.angle_alpha   90.00
_cell.angle_beta   90.00
_cell.angle_gamma   90.00
#
_symmetry.space_group_name_H-M   'P 1'
#
loop_
_entity.id
_entity.type
_entity.pdbx_description
1 polymer ?
#
loop_
_entity_poly.entity_id
_entity_poly.type
_entity_poly.pdbx_seq_one_letter_code
_entity_poly.pdbx_strand_id
1 'polypeptide(L)'
;MMSRKNKSDVWKYFKKLPNKPNEAVCLICTTHYKHGHGTSNLHEHLRRVHQTKLDADIRKIELEKDLDREKNNDQPSSSTTGNYELDQEQPPTKTAKKTKQLLLSKRYNEPSTKQNFEFSSILMEMIAGDLQPISFVENEGFKKMVHFLDSRYLELIPSRRTLTRKTMPELYTSIKHKIQIVLNETDYVAITSDIWTSMNTESFLTVTVHTYDKDFKLKTFILTTEKLEKNHTAQYIYEVLLKVFEEWKIYKKIVAIVTDSGANIKAAIKKFNEIAHVPCTAHMLNLVVTQAFKIQCGDIDDIENNDGLHNLNVLLKKCRSIVTFFKRSEIAHRHLEQKLKQLNLPQLKLKQDVSTRWNSALLMLERLVALKEPVTYVMMSLKDGPTMILPNEWDVIEEIIPLLAPFNIMTVELSGEKYPTISMIIPLVRGVNITIRSKQVHTELGKAFKEKLLGNLSSRFGLVEDIENSPCFGIATLLDPRFKKVAFTNIELFNKATSYVEDELASLIIKRTAADVDQNEQPTDITENPILNPESQDVNYCNDLWGFLTEEVDQERTNVTSMTNAHTICSQYISLPLEKRSALPLDFWQKHKVLLDPLFEIAMKYSIIPATSVPSERVFSKAGEILNAKRNRLNAKHLDILIFLNKNLKQF
;
A
#
# COMPACT_ATOMS: atom_id res chain seq x y z
N MET A 1 -15.62 -54.78 53.80
CA MET A 1 -16.31 -53.50 54.07
C MET A 1 -15.89 -52.47 53.03
N MET A 2 -16.84 -51.96 52.26
CA MET A 2 -16.66 -50.84 51.33
C MET A 2 -16.20 -49.57 52.06
N SER A 3 -15.39 -48.73 51.39
CA SER A 3 -15.78 -47.32 51.16
C SER A 3 -14.75 -46.59 50.28
N ARG A 4 -15.15 -46.35 49.02
CA ARG A 4 -14.65 -45.33 48.11
C ARG A 4 -14.39 -43.98 48.80
N LYS A 5 -13.34 -43.25 48.41
CA LYS A 5 -13.34 -41.77 48.38
C LYS A 5 -12.48 -41.23 47.24
N ASN A 6 -13.05 -41.13 46.04
CA ASN A 6 -12.81 -39.94 45.20
C ASN A 6 -13.89 -38.93 45.61
N LYS A 7 -13.61 -38.08 46.61
CA LYS A 7 -14.50 -36.96 46.93
C LYS A 7 -14.09 -35.78 46.04
N SER A 8 -15.01 -35.36 45.18
CA SER A 8 -14.92 -34.17 44.31
C SER A 8 -14.42 -32.94 45.08
N ASP A 9 -13.47 -32.17 44.51
CA ASP A 9 -12.81 -31.01 45.13
C ASP A 9 -13.77 -29.89 45.56
N VAL A 10 -14.97 -29.85 45.00
CA VAL A 10 -16.04 -28.90 45.34
C VAL A 10 -16.38 -28.88 46.81
N TRP A 11 -16.25 -30.02 47.50
CA TRP A 11 -16.57 -30.12 48.92
C TRP A 11 -15.61 -29.32 49.82
N LYS A 12 -14.52 -28.76 49.28
CA LYS A 12 -13.70 -27.76 49.99
C LYS A 12 -14.45 -26.44 50.21
N TYR A 13 -15.40 -26.10 49.34
CA TYR A 13 -16.13 -24.83 49.36
C TYR A 13 -17.60 -24.98 49.76
N PHE A 14 -18.07 -26.20 50.01
CA PHE A 14 -19.47 -26.50 50.35
C PHE A 14 -19.57 -27.45 51.55
N LYS A 15 -20.55 -27.18 52.43
CA LYS A 15 -20.88 -28.05 53.57
C LYS A 15 -22.28 -28.62 53.40
N LYS A 16 -22.42 -29.94 53.59
CA LYS A 16 -23.73 -30.61 53.61
C LYS A 16 -24.46 -30.32 54.92
N LEU A 17 -25.77 -30.10 54.83
CA LEU A 17 -26.59 -29.91 56.02
C LEU A 17 -26.91 -31.27 56.67
N PRO A 18 -26.69 -31.44 57.98
CA PRO A 18 -26.88 -32.72 58.67
C PRO A 18 -28.33 -33.22 58.63
N ASN A 19 -29.31 -32.31 58.55
CA ASN A 19 -30.74 -32.66 58.55
C ASN A 19 -31.34 -32.83 57.14
N LYS A 20 -30.58 -32.57 56.06
CA LYS A 20 -31.03 -32.74 54.66
C LYS A 20 -29.86 -33.16 53.74
N PRO A 21 -29.67 -34.45 53.43
CA PRO A 21 -28.47 -34.95 52.75
C PRO A 21 -28.31 -34.53 51.27
N ASN A 22 -29.36 -33.98 50.67
CA ASN A 22 -29.39 -33.49 49.28
C ASN A 22 -29.28 -31.95 49.19
N GLU A 23 -28.97 -31.26 50.28
CA GLU A 23 -28.76 -29.82 50.30
C GLU A 23 -27.37 -29.47 50.84
N ALA A 24 -26.66 -28.61 50.10
CA ALA A 24 -25.35 -28.10 50.47
C ALA A 24 -25.35 -26.56 50.48
N VAL A 25 -24.60 -26.00 51.42
CA VAL A 25 -24.45 -24.55 51.59
C VAL A 25 -23.07 -24.14 51.13
N CYS A 26 -23.00 -23.10 50.29
CA CYS A 26 -21.74 -22.50 49.88
C CYS A 26 -21.10 -21.78 51.08
N LEU A 27 -19.86 -22.11 51.40
CA LEU A 27 -19.15 -21.48 52.53
C LEU A 27 -18.68 -20.05 52.23
N ILE A 28 -18.77 -19.61 50.97
CA ILE A 28 -18.31 -18.27 50.55
C ILE A 28 -19.45 -17.25 50.56
N CYS A 29 -20.63 -17.61 50.02
CA CYS A 29 -21.79 -16.70 49.94
C CYS A 29 -23.02 -17.18 50.71
N THR A 30 -22.92 -18.28 51.46
CA THR A 30 -23.99 -18.84 52.32
C THR A 30 -25.29 -19.25 51.60
N THR A 31 -25.31 -19.26 50.26
CA THR A 31 -26.47 -19.68 49.48
C THR A 31 -26.67 -21.20 49.51
N HIS A 32 -27.93 -21.63 49.56
CA HIS A 32 -28.35 -23.02 49.66
C HIS A 32 -28.61 -23.62 48.28
N TYR A 33 -28.01 -24.78 48.00
CA TYR A 33 -28.18 -25.50 46.74
C TYR A 33 -28.60 -26.95 46.97
N LYS A 34 -29.63 -27.38 46.24
CA LYS A 34 -29.98 -28.80 46.14
C LYS A 34 -28.98 -29.50 45.20
N HIS A 35 -28.40 -30.61 45.65
CA HIS A 35 -27.56 -31.46 44.83
C HIS A 35 -28.07 -32.91 44.86
N GLY A 36 -28.08 -33.57 43.70
CA GLY A 36 -28.36 -34.99 43.58
C GLY A 36 -27.11 -35.85 43.77
N HIS A 37 -26.97 -36.91 42.97
CA HIS A 37 -25.80 -37.81 42.97
C HIS A 37 -24.54 -37.19 42.31
N GLY A 38 -24.65 -36.05 41.63
CA GLY A 38 -23.55 -35.34 40.97
C GLY A 38 -23.24 -33.98 41.60
N THR A 39 -22.00 -33.51 41.44
CA THR A 39 -21.51 -32.21 41.97
C THR A 39 -21.40 -31.13 40.88
N SER A 40 -21.97 -31.33 39.69
CA SER A 40 -21.83 -30.41 38.55
C SER A 40 -22.45 -29.04 38.82
N ASN A 41 -23.65 -29.00 39.41
CA ASN A 41 -24.35 -27.73 39.71
C ASN A 41 -23.58 -26.87 40.72
N LEU A 42 -22.88 -27.53 41.66
CA LEU A 42 -22.05 -26.86 42.66
C LEU A 42 -20.75 -26.30 42.03
N HIS A 43 -20.14 -27.00 41.07
CA HIS A 43 -19.03 -26.48 40.27
C HIS A 43 -19.45 -25.27 39.42
N GLU A 44 -20.63 -25.33 38.82
CA GLU A 44 -21.13 -24.24 37.99
C GLU A 44 -21.43 -22.98 38.81
N HIS A 45 -21.95 -23.14 40.04
CA HIS A 45 -22.06 -22.03 40.98
C HIS A 45 -20.70 -21.40 41.28
N LEU A 46 -19.68 -22.20 41.64
CA LEU A 46 -18.34 -21.66 41.94
C LEU A 46 -17.74 -20.92 40.75
N ARG A 47 -17.90 -21.47 39.54
CA ARG A 47 -17.39 -20.85 38.31
C ARG A 47 -18.12 -19.56 37.94
N ARG A 48 -19.42 -19.46 38.19
CA ARG A 48 -20.19 -18.27 37.83
C ARG A 48 -20.11 -17.17 38.87
N VAL A 49 -20.10 -17.51 40.17
CA VAL A 49 -20.24 -16.54 41.26
C VAL A 49 -18.91 -16.28 41.99
N HIS A 50 -17.98 -17.24 41.99
CA HIS A 50 -16.73 -17.19 42.76
C HIS A 50 -15.47 -17.45 41.92
N GLN A 51 -15.53 -17.15 40.62
CA GLN A 51 -14.43 -17.38 39.65
C GLN A 51 -13.10 -16.78 40.12
N THR A 52 -13.13 -15.53 40.60
CA THR A 52 -11.94 -14.81 41.06
C THR A 52 -11.25 -15.46 42.25
N LYS A 53 -11.99 -16.13 43.14
CA LYS A 53 -11.41 -16.86 44.29
C LYS A 53 -10.87 -18.22 43.86
N LEU A 54 -11.50 -18.86 42.86
CA LEU A 54 -11.02 -20.10 42.26
C LEU A 54 -9.69 -19.89 41.52
N ASP A 55 -9.58 -18.79 40.78
CA ASP A 55 -8.37 -18.43 40.02
C ASP A 55 -7.20 -18.07 40.96
N ALA A 56 -7.49 -17.47 42.13
CA ALA A 56 -6.48 -17.20 43.15
C ALA A 56 -5.92 -18.48 43.79
N ASP A 57 -6.78 -19.46 44.09
CA ASP A 57 -6.36 -20.74 44.66
C ASP A 57 -5.56 -21.58 43.65
N ILE A 58 -5.89 -21.53 42.34
CA ILE A 58 -5.13 -22.20 41.28
C ILE A 58 -3.72 -21.61 41.16
N ARG A 59 -3.59 -20.28 41.16
CA ARG A 59 -2.28 -19.61 41.11
C ARG A 59 -1.39 -19.98 42.29
N LYS A 60 -1.97 -20.17 43.47
CA LYS A 60 -1.23 -20.57 44.67
C LYS A 60 -0.67 -21.99 44.55
N ILE A 61 -1.44 -22.91 43.94
CA ILE A 61 -1.00 -24.29 43.67
C ILE A 61 0.07 -24.34 42.56
N GLU A 62 0.02 -23.44 41.59
CA GLU A 62 1.03 -23.34 40.53
C GLU A 62 2.37 -22.81 41.09
N LEU A 63 2.32 -21.78 41.95
CA LEU A 63 3.51 -21.25 42.63
C LEU A 63 4.21 -22.28 43.53
N GLU A 64 3.45 -23.13 44.23
CA GLU A 64 4.03 -24.20 45.05
C GLU A 64 4.72 -25.28 44.19
N LYS A 65 4.26 -25.52 42.95
CA LYS A 65 4.87 -26.49 42.04
C LYS A 65 6.13 -25.97 41.35
N ASP A 66 6.24 -24.66 41.15
CA ASP A 66 7.43 -24.06 40.53
C ASP A 66 8.61 -24.01 41.52
N LEU A 67 8.35 -23.84 42.82
CA LEU A 67 9.38 -23.92 43.87
C LEU A 67 10.00 -25.32 44.02
N ASP A 68 9.27 -26.38 43.68
CA ASP A 68 9.77 -27.76 43.71
C ASP A 68 10.62 -28.11 42.47
N ARG A 69 10.52 -27.34 41.38
CA ARG A 69 11.28 -27.57 40.13
C ARG A 69 12.68 -26.97 40.17
N GLU A 70 12.90 -25.88 40.91
CA GLU A 70 14.21 -25.22 40.99
C GLU A 70 15.25 -25.99 41.82
N LYS A 71 14.85 -26.99 42.61
CA LYS A 71 15.78 -27.77 43.46
C LYS A 71 16.54 -28.90 42.75
N ASN A 72 16.23 -29.22 41.48
CA ASN A 72 16.63 -30.50 40.87
C ASN A 72 17.61 -30.41 39.68
N ASN A 73 18.33 -29.30 39.44
CA ASN A 73 19.06 -29.13 38.17
C ASN A 73 20.53 -28.66 38.28
N ASP A 74 21.36 -29.37 39.06
CA ASP A 74 22.82 -29.24 39.00
C ASP A 74 23.50 -30.60 38.70
N GLN A 75 23.96 -30.79 37.46
CA GLN A 75 25.25 -31.44 37.09
C GLN A 75 25.45 -31.51 35.56
N PRO A 76 26.68 -31.28 35.02
CA PRO A 76 26.96 -31.33 33.58
C PRO A 76 27.60 -32.66 33.13
N SER A 77 27.47 -33.02 31.84
CA SER A 77 28.19 -34.14 31.23
C SER A 77 28.69 -33.80 29.82
N SER A 78 29.94 -34.20 29.59
CA SER A 78 30.79 -34.05 28.41
C SER A 78 30.62 -35.19 27.39
N SER A 79 30.86 -34.87 26.10
CA SER A 79 31.48 -35.63 24.98
C SER A 79 31.45 -37.18 24.99
N THR A 80 31.24 -37.93 23.89
CA THR A 80 31.97 -37.93 22.60
C THR A 80 31.37 -39.00 21.64
N THR A 81 31.38 -38.72 20.33
CA THR A 81 31.59 -39.58 19.12
C THR A 81 31.15 -41.05 19.01
N GLY A 82 30.61 -41.42 17.83
CA GLY A 82 30.63 -42.80 17.30
C GLY A 82 29.88 -42.95 15.96
N ASN A 83 30.55 -43.52 14.95
CA ASN A 83 30.23 -43.51 13.51
C ASN A 83 29.41 -44.74 13.02
N TYR A 84 28.66 -44.48 11.94
CA TYR A 84 28.31 -45.28 10.74
C TYR A 84 27.87 -46.77 10.76
N GLU A 85 26.84 -46.98 9.93
CA GLU A 85 26.62 -48.05 8.93
C GLU A 85 25.59 -49.17 9.17
N LEU A 86 24.81 -49.35 8.09
CA LEU A 86 23.69 -50.27 7.87
C LEU A 86 24.21 -51.66 7.48
N ASP A 87 23.47 -52.72 7.84
CA ASP A 87 22.90 -53.61 6.83
C ASP A 87 21.84 -54.59 7.36
N GLN A 88 21.08 -55.10 6.40
CA GLN A 88 19.78 -55.77 6.44
C GLN A 88 19.83 -57.24 6.88
N GLU A 89 18.76 -57.74 7.55
CA GLU A 89 18.19 -59.09 7.35
C GLU A 89 16.86 -59.27 8.13
N GLN A 90 15.85 -59.87 7.48
CA GLN A 90 14.54 -60.32 8.02
C GLN A 90 14.53 -61.88 8.13
N PRO A 91 13.46 -62.58 8.59
CA PRO A 91 12.61 -62.51 9.81
C PRO A 91 12.59 -63.91 10.53
N PRO A 92 11.87 -64.16 11.66
CA PRO A 92 10.48 -64.61 11.56
C PRO A 92 9.55 -64.28 12.75
N THR A 93 8.26 -64.48 12.46
CA THR A 93 7.04 -64.39 13.27
C THR A 93 7.00 -65.31 14.50
N LYS A 94 6.67 -64.76 15.69
CA LYS A 94 5.82 -65.43 16.70
C LYS A 94 4.96 -64.43 17.48
N THR A 95 3.69 -64.78 17.59
CA THR A 95 2.54 -64.08 18.16
C THR A 95 2.64 -63.87 19.68
N ALA A 96 2.43 -62.62 20.14
CA ALA A 96 2.12 -62.33 21.54
C ALA A 96 1.09 -61.20 21.65
N LYS A 97 0.15 -61.39 22.57
CA LYS A 97 -1.11 -60.67 22.77
C LYS A 97 -0.88 -59.15 22.91
N LYS A 98 -1.58 -58.35 22.08
CA LYS A 98 -1.66 -56.89 22.24
C LYS A 98 -2.43 -56.55 23.51
N THR A 99 -1.71 -56.30 24.60
CA THR A 99 -2.18 -55.45 25.68
C THR A 99 -2.43 -54.07 25.08
N LYS A 100 -3.69 -53.64 25.01
CA LYS A 100 -4.04 -52.25 24.67
C LYS A 100 -3.50 -51.35 25.78
N GLN A 101 -2.26 -50.91 25.64
CA GLN A 101 -1.75 -49.77 26.37
C GLN A 101 -2.55 -48.58 25.83
N LEU A 102 -3.56 -48.14 26.60
CA LEU A 102 -4.26 -46.89 26.36
C LEU A 102 -3.22 -45.78 26.49
N LEU A 103 -2.69 -45.32 25.35
CA LEU A 103 -1.94 -44.08 25.28
C LEU A 103 -2.83 -42.97 25.84
N LEU A 104 -2.36 -42.38 26.93
CA LEU A 104 -2.91 -41.20 27.59
C LEU A 104 -2.69 -39.93 26.73
N SER A 105 -2.68 -40.04 25.40
CA SER A 105 -2.46 -38.93 24.46
C SER A 105 -3.74 -38.21 24.05
N LYS A 106 -4.93 -38.71 24.42
CA LYS A 106 -6.22 -38.09 24.07
C LYS A 106 -6.73 -37.09 25.11
N ARG A 107 -5.91 -36.10 25.50
CA ARG A 107 -6.36 -34.95 26.31
C ARG A 107 -6.15 -33.57 25.69
N TYR A 108 -5.68 -33.51 24.46
CA TYR A 108 -5.75 -32.32 23.64
C TYR A 108 -6.58 -32.69 22.40
N ASN A 109 -7.71 -32.00 22.18
CA ASN A 109 -8.50 -32.21 20.98
C ASN A 109 -7.60 -32.03 19.76
N GLU A 110 -7.60 -33.00 18.84
CA GLU A 110 -6.98 -32.83 17.52
C GLU A 110 -7.58 -31.58 16.87
N PRO A 111 -6.77 -30.74 16.20
CA PRO A 111 -7.28 -29.54 15.56
C PRO A 111 -8.40 -29.92 14.58
N SER A 112 -9.54 -29.26 14.72
CA SER A 112 -10.68 -29.48 13.84
C SER A 112 -10.32 -29.17 12.38
N THR A 113 -11.05 -29.76 11.43
CA THR A 113 -10.88 -29.48 9.99
C THR A 113 -10.95 -27.98 9.69
N LYS A 114 -11.75 -27.22 10.44
CA LYS A 114 -11.83 -25.76 10.35
C LYS A 114 -10.54 -25.07 10.79
N GLN A 115 -9.96 -25.49 11.92
CA GLN A 115 -8.68 -24.94 12.41
C GLN A 115 -7.50 -25.26 11.48
N ASN A 116 -7.53 -26.42 10.82
CA ASN A 116 -6.51 -26.77 9.82
C ASN A 116 -6.60 -25.87 8.57
N PHE A 117 -7.82 -25.62 8.09
CA PHE A 117 -8.05 -24.69 6.98
C PHE A 117 -7.61 -23.27 7.35
N GLU A 118 -7.99 -22.78 8.53
CA GLU A 118 -7.60 -21.47 9.04
C GLU A 118 -6.08 -21.34 9.20
N PHE A 119 -5.42 -22.36 9.78
CA PHE A 119 -3.97 -22.42 9.86
C PHE A 119 -3.30 -22.37 8.48
N SER A 120 -3.77 -23.16 7.52
CA SER A 120 -3.25 -23.15 6.16
C SER A 120 -3.43 -21.79 5.49
N SER A 121 -4.57 -21.13 5.71
CA SER A 121 -4.84 -19.79 5.17
C SER A 121 -3.90 -18.74 5.76
N ILE A 122 -3.75 -18.71 7.09
CA ILE A 122 -2.84 -17.78 7.79
C ILE A 122 -1.39 -18.03 7.38
N LEU A 123 -1.00 -19.30 7.23
CA LEU A 123 0.32 -19.67 6.73
C LEU A 123 0.57 -19.14 5.32
N MET A 124 -0.42 -19.23 4.44
CA MET A 124 -0.34 -18.67 3.09
C MET A 124 -0.32 -17.14 3.10
N GLU A 125 -1.08 -16.49 3.99
CA GLU A 125 -1.03 -15.03 4.19
C GLU A 125 0.34 -14.57 4.66
N MET A 126 0.99 -15.29 5.57
CA MET A 126 2.37 -14.99 5.99
C MET A 126 3.35 -15.17 4.82
N ILE A 127 3.25 -16.29 4.08
CA ILE A 127 4.12 -16.55 2.93
C ILE A 127 3.98 -15.45 1.87
N ALA A 128 2.75 -15.06 1.54
CA ALA A 128 2.47 -14.02 0.56
C ALA A 128 2.80 -12.61 1.09
N GLY A 129 2.44 -12.29 2.34
CA GLY A 129 2.60 -10.98 2.96
C GLY A 129 4.06 -10.59 3.26
N ASP A 130 4.86 -11.57 3.67
CA ASP A 130 6.28 -11.41 3.99
C ASP A 130 7.20 -11.83 2.84
N LEU A 131 6.63 -12.19 1.70
CA LEU A 131 7.37 -12.67 0.53
C LEU A 131 8.34 -13.80 0.92
N GLN A 132 7.90 -14.80 1.68
CA GLN A 132 8.70 -16.00 2.02
C GLN A 132 8.57 -17.09 0.95
N PRO A 133 9.65 -17.83 0.61
CA PRO A 133 9.56 -18.88 -0.41
C PRO A 133 8.55 -19.94 0.02
N ILE A 134 7.78 -20.53 -0.90
CA ILE A 134 6.78 -21.54 -0.51
C ILE A 134 7.45 -22.77 0.14
N SER A 135 8.72 -23.03 -0.18
CA SER A 135 9.54 -24.04 0.52
C SER A 135 9.86 -23.70 1.99
N PHE A 136 9.52 -22.50 2.46
CA PHE A 136 9.69 -22.08 3.85
C PHE A 136 9.07 -23.06 4.84
N VAL A 137 7.93 -23.65 4.48
CA VAL A 137 7.20 -24.63 5.31
C VAL A 137 7.95 -25.94 5.50
N GLU A 138 8.94 -26.22 4.65
CA GLU A 138 9.76 -27.44 4.70
C GLU A 138 11.02 -27.24 5.55
N ASN A 139 11.35 -26.00 5.95
CA ASN A 139 12.56 -25.70 6.71
C ASN A 139 12.51 -26.25 8.15
N GLU A 140 13.58 -26.92 8.57
CA GLU A 140 13.69 -27.53 9.90
C GLU A 140 13.56 -26.52 11.05
N GLY A 141 14.09 -25.30 10.89
CA GLY A 141 13.93 -24.23 11.89
C GLY A 141 12.48 -23.80 12.10
N PHE A 142 11.71 -23.70 11.01
CA PHE A 142 10.28 -23.36 11.08
C PHE A 142 9.49 -24.50 11.74
N LYS A 143 9.76 -25.76 11.37
CA LYS A 143 9.15 -26.93 12.01
C LYS A 143 9.42 -26.99 13.52
N LYS A 144 10.66 -26.72 13.95
CA LYS A 144 11.01 -26.64 15.39
C LYS A 144 10.22 -25.56 16.12
N MET A 145 10.05 -24.39 15.49
CA MET A 145 9.25 -23.29 16.05
C MET A 145 7.77 -23.69 16.19
N VAL A 146 7.17 -24.27 15.14
CA VAL A 146 5.77 -24.75 15.20
C VAL A 146 5.62 -25.83 16.26
N HIS A 147 6.58 -26.75 16.37
CA HIS A 147 6.58 -27.80 17.41
C HIS A 147 6.63 -27.23 18.83
N PHE A 148 7.43 -26.18 19.06
CA PHE A 148 7.50 -25.49 20.35
C PHE A 148 6.19 -24.76 20.69
N LEU A 149 5.57 -24.10 19.70
CA LEU A 149 4.30 -23.40 19.90
C LEU A 149 3.15 -24.38 20.15
N ASP A 150 3.00 -25.38 19.29
CA ASP A 150 2.02 -26.45 19.42
C ASP A 150 2.37 -27.64 18.51
N SER A 151 2.78 -28.74 19.12
CA SER A 151 3.18 -29.97 18.41
C SER A 151 2.07 -30.58 17.54
N ARG A 152 0.80 -30.25 17.79
CA ARG A 152 -0.34 -30.78 17.00
C ARG A 152 -0.40 -30.24 15.59
N TYR A 153 0.12 -29.02 15.38
CA TYR A 153 0.14 -28.41 14.05
C TYR A 153 1.32 -28.88 13.20
N LEU A 154 2.29 -29.60 13.78
CA LEU A 154 3.48 -30.06 13.06
C LEU A 154 3.13 -30.98 11.88
N GLU A 155 2.20 -31.91 12.07
CA GLU A 155 1.72 -32.79 10.99
C GLU A 155 0.66 -32.13 10.10
N LEU A 156 0.11 -30.99 10.53
CA LEU A 156 -0.87 -30.22 9.77
C LEU A 156 -0.23 -29.19 8.85
N ILE A 157 1.11 -29.02 8.89
CA ILE A 157 1.81 -28.14 7.96
C ILE A 157 1.56 -28.63 6.54
N PRO A 158 0.83 -27.86 5.70
CA PRO A 158 0.54 -28.28 4.34
C PRO A 158 1.83 -28.35 3.54
N SER A 159 1.95 -29.39 2.71
CA SER A 159 3.06 -29.51 1.77
C SER A 159 3.10 -28.33 0.80
N ARG A 160 4.28 -28.03 0.24
CA ARG A 160 4.43 -27.03 -0.83
C ARG A 160 3.41 -27.24 -1.96
N ARG A 161 3.14 -28.49 -2.34
CA ARG A 161 2.16 -28.83 -3.39
C ARG A 161 0.74 -28.46 -2.98
N THR A 162 0.36 -28.73 -1.74
CA THR A 162 -0.96 -28.39 -1.20
C THR A 162 -1.16 -26.88 -1.17
N LEU A 163 -0.17 -26.13 -0.69
CA LEU A 163 -0.21 -24.67 -0.67
C LEU A 163 -0.34 -24.09 -2.08
N THR A 164 0.46 -24.55 -3.04
CA THR A 164 0.44 -24.03 -4.41
C THR A 164 -0.83 -24.42 -5.17
N ARG A 165 -1.32 -25.66 -5.03
CA ARG A 165 -2.46 -26.15 -5.84
C ARG A 165 -3.82 -25.82 -5.26
N LYS A 166 -3.93 -25.62 -3.94
CA LYS A 166 -5.21 -25.46 -3.25
C LYS A 166 -5.31 -24.12 -2.51
N THR A 167 -4.50 -23.95 -1.46
CA THR A 167 -4.63 -22.80 -0.54
C THR A 167 -4.39 -21.46 -1.22
N MET A 168 -3.37 -21.37 -2.09
CA MET A 168 -3.04 -20.14 -2.79
C MET A 168 -4.14 -19.71 -3.79
N PRO A 169 -4.68 -20.60 -4.66
CA PRO A 169 -5.85 -20.28 -5.49
C PRO A 169 -7.13 -19.94 -4.70
N GLU A 170 -7.39 -20.62 -3.59
CA GLU A 170 -8.54 -20.34 -2.72
C GLU A 170 -8.45 -18.93 -2.11
N LEU A 171 -7.28 -18.57 -1.57
CA LEU A 171 -7.02 -17.24 -1.02
C LEU A 171 -7.08 -16.16 -2.11
N TYR A 172 -6.49 -16.41 -3.28
CA TYR A 172 -6.56 -15.50 -4.43
C TYR A 172 -8.02 -15.22 -4.82
N THR A 173 -8.84 -16.26 -4.98
CA THR A 173 -10.25 -16.12 -5.34
C THR A 173 -11.03 -15.34 -4.27
N SER A 174 -10.76 -15.61 -2.98
CA SER A 174 -11.39 -14.88 -1.88
C SER A 174 -11.08 -13.38 -1.93
N ILE A 175 -9.79 -13.01 -2.07
CA ILE A 175 -9.38 -11.61 -2.15
C ILE A 175 -9.86 -10.95 -3.45
N LYS A 176 -9.84 -11.67 -4.58
CA LYS A 176 -10.41 -11.19 -5.85
C LYS A 176 -11.89 -10.83 -5.72
N HIS A 177 -12.68 -11.69 -5.07
CA HIS A 177 -14.08 -11.40 -4.82
C HIS A 177 -14.28 -10.16 -3.92
N LYS A 178 -13.46 -10.00 -2.87
CA LYS A 178 -13.51 -8.79 -2.03
C LYS A 178 -13.22 -7.51 -2.83
N ILE A 179 -12.21 -7.54 -3.71
CA ILE A 179 -11.88 -6.40 -4.57
C ILE A 179 -13.00 -6.14 -5.58
N GLN A 180 -13.60 -7.17 -6.16
CA GLN A 180 -14.74 -7.02 -7.07
C GLN A 180 -15.93 -6.34 -6.40
N ILE A 181 -16.21 -6.65 -5.12
CA ILE A 181 -17.25 -5.95 -4.35
C ILE A 181 -16.93 -4.45 -4.27
N VAL A 182 -15.71 -4.09 -3.86
CA VAL A 182 -15.28 -2.69 -3.76
C VAL A 182 -15.38 -1.98 -5.11
N LEU A 183 -14.89 -2.59 -6.19
CA LEU A 183 -14.91 -2.00 -7.54
C LEU A 183 -16.32 -1.89 -8.13
N ASN A 184 -17.26 -2.73 -7.71
CA ASN A 184 -18.66 -2.63 -8.14
C ASN A 184 -19.35 -1.43 -7.49
N GLU A 185 -19.03 -1.13 -6.23
CA GLU A 185 -19.61 -0.03 -5.46
C GLU A 185 -19.06 1.36 -5.82
N THR A 186 -17.92 1.42 -6.50
CA THR A 186 -17.27 2.68 -6.88
C THR A 186 -17.67 3.13 -8.28
N ASP A 187 -17.90 4.42 -8.48
CA ASP A 187 -18.25 4.98 -9.79
C ASP A 187 -17.02 5.24 -10.67
N TYR A 188 -15.90 5.61 -10.04
CA TYR A 188 -14.68 6.06 -10.72
C TYR A 188 -13.45 5.28 -10.25
N VAL A 189 -12.57 4.98 -11.19
CA VAL A 189 -11.27 4.36 -10.94
C VAL A 189 -10.16 5.03 -11.74
N ALA A 190 -8.96 5.07 -11.19
CA ALA A 190 -7.75 5.40 -11.95
C ALA A 190 -6.84 4.18 -12.06
N ILE A 191 -6.12 4.07 -13.16
CA ILE A 191 -5.24 2.93 -13.42
C ILE A 191 -3.80 3.42 -13.45
N THR A 192 -2.89 2.69 -12.81
CA THR A 192 -1.46 2.78 -13.12
C THR A 192 -1.03 1.50 -13.81
N SER A 193 -0.21 1.64 -14.83
CA SER A 193 0.32 0.52 -15.59
C SER A 193 1.79 0.72 -15.88
N ASP A 194 2.57 -0.35 -15.74
CA ASP A 194 4.00 -0.34 -16.03
C ASP A 194 4.45 -1.68 -16.61
N ILE A 195 5.41 -1.60 -17.54
CA ILE A 195 6.04 -2.73 -18.19
C ILE A 195 7.47 -2.83 -17.68
N TRP A 196 7.77 -3.94 -17.01
CA TRP A 196 9.08 -4.16 -16.42
C TRP A 196 9.67 -5.49 -16.88
N THR A 197 10.99 -5.54 -16.93
CA THR A 197 11.74 -6.75 -17.30
C THR A 197 12.38 -7.34 -16.05
N SER A 198 12.11 -8.62 -15.81
CA SER A 198 12.66 -9.38 -14.71
C SER A 198 14.15 -9.69 -14.89
N MET A 199 14.82 -10.15 -13.82
CA MET A 199 16.21 -10.62 -13.90
C MET A 199 16.39 -11.82 -14.85
N ASN A 200 15.33 -12.57 -15.11
CA ASN A 200 15.31 -13.66 -16.07
C ASN A 200 15.05 -13.18 -17.51
N THR A 201 15.12 -11.87 -17.78
CA THR A 201 14.85 -11.25 -19.09
C THR A 201 13.43 -11.43 -19.61
N GLU A 202 12.49 -11.82 -18.74
CA GLU A 202 11.07 -11.91 -19.07
C GLU A 202 10.36 -10.59 -18.76
N SER A 203 9.49 -10.14 -19.66
CA SER A 203 8.73 -8.91 -19.51
C SER A 203 7.35 -9.16 -18.92
N PHE A 204 6.93 -8.27 -18.01
CA PHE A 204 5.64 -8.33 -17.33
C PHE A 204 4.94 -6.97 -17.43
N LEU A 205 3.62 -7.01 -17.59
CA LEU A 205 2.73 -5.87 -17.48
C LEU A 205 1.97 -5.98 -16.17
N THR A 206 2.14 -5.00 -15.28
CA THR A 206 1.36 -4.94 -14.05
C THR A 206 0.34 -3.82 -14.13
N VAL A 207 -0.91 -4.16 -13.84
CA VAL A 207 -2.04 -3.23 -13.81
C VAL A 207 -2.50 -3.06 -12.36
N THR A 208 -2.51 -1.82 -11.90
CA THR A 208 -2.92 -1.43 -10.57
C THR A 208 -4.10 -0.47 -10.68
N VAL A 209 -5.12 -0.66 -9.85
CA VAL A 209 -6.29 0.20 -9.76
C VAL A 209 -6.27 1.01 -8.47
N HIS A 210 -6.71 2.26 -8.57
CA HIS A 210 -6.86 3.21 -7.48
C HIS A 210 -8.33 3.61 -7.41
N THR A 211 -8.89 3.60 -6.20
CA THR A 211 -10.29 3.99 -5.96
C THR A 211 -10.50 4.41 -4.51
N TYR A 212 -11.65 5.00 -4.19
CA TYR A 212 -12.07 5.29 -2.83
C TYR A 212 -12.92 4.16 -2.26
N ASP A 213 -12.69 3.82 -1.00
CA ASP A 213 -13.59 2.94 -0.23
C ASP A 213 -14.85 3.71 0.23
N LYS A 214 -15.82 3.03 0.86
CA LYS A 214 -17.02 3.64 1.47
C LYS A 214 -16.69 4.75 2.48
N ASP A 215 -15.55 4.59 3.18
CA ASP A 215 -15.03 5.59 4.12
C ASP A 215 -14.29 6.76 3.43
N PHE A 216 -14.32 6.85 2.10
CA PHE A 216 -13.52 7.77 1.27
C PHE A 216 -12.01 7.70 1.53
N LYS A 217 -11.51 6.51 1.89
CA LYS A 217 -10.08 6.26 2.00
C LYS A 217 -9.56 5.77 0.66
N LEU A 218 -8.47 6.38 0.18
CA LEU A 218 -7.84 5.96 -1.06
C LEU A 218 -7.26 4.55 -0.88
N LYS A 219 -7.74 3.61 -1.69
CA LYS A 219 -7.29 2.22 -1.75
C LYS A 219 -6.60 1.97 -3.08
N THR A 220 -5.56 1.15 -3.04
CA THR A 220 -4.77 0.76 -4.21
C THR A 220 -4.65 -0.75 -4.25
N PHE A 221 -5.14 -1.35 -5.34
CA PHE A 221 -5.16 -2.80 -5.55
C PHE A 221 -4.41 -3.17 -6.81
N ILE A 222 -3.67 -4.28 -6.78
CA ILE A 222 -3.11 -4.88 -8.00
C ILE A 222 -4.18 -5.77 -8.60
N LEU A 223 -4.45 -5.63 -9.90
CA LEU A 223 -5.39 -6.47 -10.62
C LEU A 223 -4.70 -7.68 -11.23
N THR A 224 -3.57 -7.46 -11.89
CA THR A 224 -2.80 -8.51 -12.56
C THR A 224 -1.34 -8.10 -12.77
N THR A 225 -0.47 -9.09 -12.85
CA THR A 225 0.91 -9.02 -13.36
C THR A 225 1.05 -10.08 -14.44
N GLU A 226 0.69 -9.73 -15.68
CA GLU A 226 0.66 -10.67 -16.80
C GLU A 226 2.02 -10.69 -17.52
N LYS A 227 2.52 -11.89 -17.83
CA LYS A 227 3.74 -12.05 -18.62
C LYS A 227 3.43 -11.71 -20.07
N LEU A 228 4.25 -10.85 -20.68
CA LEU A 228 4.16 -10.50 -22.09
C LEU A 228 4.96 -11.50 -22.92
N GLU A 229 4.28 -12.27 -23.77
CA GLU A 229 4.91 -13.32 -24.59
C GLU A 229 5.25 -12.87 -26.01
N LYS A 230 4.59 -11.80 -26.49
CA LYS A 230 4.79 -11.24 -27.83
C LYS A 230 5.60 -9.94 -27.76
N ASN A 231 6.06 -9.49 -28.92
CA ASN A 231 6.62 -8.16 -29.09
C ASN A 231 5.65 -7.11 -28.53
N HIS A 232 6.18 -6.17 -27.74
CA HIS A 232 5.41 -5.14 -27.03
C HIS A 232 4.83 -4.06 -27.97
N THR A 233 4.14 -4.45 -29.03
CA THR A 233 3.48 -3.53 -29.96
C THR A 233 2.32 -2.84 -29.23
N ALA A 234 1.98 -1.62 -29.68
CA ALA A 234 0.85 -0.88 -29.14
C ALA A 234 -0.47 -1.67 -29.21
N GLN A 235 -0.66 -2.47 -30.26
CA GLN A 235 -1.84 -3.33 -30.43
C GLN A 235 -1.91 -4.42 -29.36
N TYR A 236 -0.80 -5.12 -29.13
CA TYR A 236 -0.77 -6.20 -28.15
C TYR A 236 -0.98 -5.68 -26.72
N ILE A 237 -0.36 -4.56 -26.38
CA ILE A 237 -0.56 -3.91 -25.07
C ILE A 237 -2.03 -3.50 -24.88
N TYR A 238 -2.65 -2.94 -25.92
CA TYR A 238 -4.07 -2.59 -25.90
C TYR A 238 -4.96 -3.81 -25.63
N GLU A 239 -4.74 -4.93 -26.32
CA GLU A 239 -5.50 -6.17 -26.14
C GLU A 239 -5.38 -6.72 -24.72
N VAL A 240 -4.17 -6.71 -24.15
CA VAL A 240 -3.93 -7.17 -22.78
C VAL A 240 -4.65 -6.26 -21.77
N LEU A 241 -4.56 -4.93 -21.92
CA LEU A 241 -5.26 -3.98 -21.06
C LEU A 241 -6.78 -4.11 -21.16
N LEU A 242 -7.32 -4.24 -22.38
CA LEU A 242 -8.75 -4.40 -22.61
C LEU A 242 -9.29 -5.66 -21.93
N LYS A 243 -8.58 -6.79 -22.07
CA LYS A 243 -8.91 -8.05 -21.40
C LYS A 243 -9.01 -7.88 -19.88
N VAL A 244 -8.08 -7.14 -19.27
CA VAL A 244 -8.11 -6.84 -17.82
C VAL A 244 -9.30 -5.96 -17.48
N PHE A 245 -9.58 -4.93 -18.27
CA PHE A 245 -10.70 -4.02 -18.00
C PHE A 245 -12.07 -4.71 -18.13
N GLU A 246 -12.21 -5.66 -19.05
CA GLU A 246 -13.39 -6.49 -19.21
C GLU A 246 -13.54 -7.52 -18.07
N GLU A 247 -12.46 -8.21 -17.71
CA GLU A 247 -12.46 -9.20 -16.62
C GLU A 247 -12.91 -8.60 -15.29
N TRP A 248 -12.50 -7.35 -15.01
CA TRP A 248 -12.85 -6.62 -13.80
C TRP A 248 -14.08 -5.72 -13.95
N LYS A 249 -14.68 -5.64 -15.14
CA LYS A 249 -15.85 -4.79 -15.47
C LYS A 249 -15.66 -3.31 -15.12
N ILE A 250 -14.43 -2.81 -15.27
CA ILE A 250 -14.07 -1.43 -14.89
C ILE A 250 -13.97 -0.48 -16.07
N TYR A 251 -14.04 -0.95 -17.32
CA TYR A 251 -13.77 -0.15 -18.52
C TYR A 251 -14.43 1.24 -18.53
N LYS A 252 -15.75 1.30 -18.27
CA LYS A 252 -16.54 2.55 -18.27
C LYS A 252 -16.29 3.45 -17.06
N LYS A 253 -15.60 2.95 -16.02
CA LYS A 253 -15.32 3.65 -14.76
C LYS A 253 -13.93 4.32 -14.78
N ILE A 254 -13.09 4.02 -15.79
CA ILE A 254 -11.72 4.50 -15.85
C ILE A 254 -11.71 5.98 -16.19
N VAL A 255 -11.20 6.80 -15.27
CA VAL A 255 -11.01 8.24 -15.46
C VAL A 255 -9.72 8.51 -16.23
N ALA A 256 -8.62 7.89 -15.80
CA ALA A 256 -7.31 8.09 -16.38
C ALA A 256 -6.41 6.86 -16.21
N ILE A 257 -5.46 6.71 -17.14
CA ILE A 257 -4.38 5.72 -17.08
C ILE A 257 -3.05 6.45 -16.96
N VAL A 258 -2.31 6.15 -15.89
CA VAL A 258 -1.02 6.75 -15.55
C VAL A 258 0.11 5.78 -15.90
N THR A 259 1.04 6.20 -16.77
CA THR A 259 2.17 5.35 -17.23
C THR A 259 3.45 6.13 -17.43
N ASP A 260 4.58 5.45 -17.63
CA ASP A 260 5.90 6.03 -17.94
C ASP A 260 5.96 6.80 -19.29
N SER A 261 4.88 6.75 -20.08
CA SER A 261 4.76 7.36 -21.40
C SER A 261 5.70 6.77 -22.47
N GLY A 262 6.09 5.50 -22.33
CA GLY A 262 6.75 4.77 -23.41
C GLY A 262 5.93 4.82 -24.72
N ALA A 263 6.60 4.86 -25.87
CA ALA A 263 5.94 5.09 -27.16
C ALA A 263 4.80 4.10 -27.45
N ASN A 264 5.03 2.81 -27.15
CA ASN A 264 4.05 1.75 -27.41
C ASN A 264 2.86 1.80 -26.45
N ILE A 265 3.08 2.06 -25.15
CA ILE A 265 1.99 2.18 -24.18
C ILE A 265 1.16 3.44 -24.43
N LYS A 266 1.80 4.56 -24.82
CA LYS A 266 1.10 5.79 -25.22
C LYS A 266 0.24 5.57 -26.46
N ALA A 267 0.77 4.88 -27.47
CA ALA A 267 0.00 4.53 -28.66
C ALA A 267 -1.12 3.52 -28.37
N ALA A 268 -0.93 2.61 -27.40
CA ALA A 268 -1.98 1.70 -26.94
C ALA A 268 -3.12 2.45 -26.24
N ILE A 269 -2.80 3.38 -25.34
CA ILE A 269 -3.80 4.15 -24.58
C ILE A 269 -4.62 5.05 -25.50
N LYS A 270 -3.99 5.65 -26.51
CA LYS A 270 -4.70 6.44 -27.55
C LYS A 270 -5.79 5.67 -28.30
N LYS A 271 -5.78 4.33 -28.27
CA LYS A 271 -6.83 3.51 -28.89
C LYS A 271 -8.07 3.37 -27.99
N PHE A 272 -7.94 3.62 -26.69
CA PHE A 272 -9.09 3.77 -25.82
C PHE A 272 -9.64 5.18 -26.03
N ASN A 273 -10.61 5.30 -26.94
CA ASN A 273 -11.36 6.54 -27.08
C ASN A 273 -11.95 6.90 -25.70
N GLU A 274 -11.89 8.18 -25.33
CA GLU A 274 -12.42 8.76 -24.08
C GLU A 274 -11.56 8.61 -22.81
N ILE A 275 -10.50 7.80 -22.79
CA ILE A 275 -9.65 7.65 -21.59
C ILE A 275 -8.47 8.62 -21.60
N ALA A 276 -8.35 9.42 -20.54
CA ALA A 276 -7.21 10.34 -20.38
C ALA A 276 -5.90 9.58 -20.11
N HIS A 277 -4.84 9.90 -20.85
CA HIS A 277 -3.49 9.45 -20.54
C HIS A 277 -2.78 10.48 -19.67
N VAL A 278 -2.28 10.06 -18.52
CA VAL A 278 -1.51 10.91 -17.60
C VAL A 278 -0.06 10.43 -17.55
N PRO A 279 0.93 11.26 -17.88
CA PRO A 279 2.32 10.86 -17.78
C PRO A 279 2.78 10.75 -16.32
N CYS A 280 3.56 9.72 -16.01
CA CYS A 280 4.14 9.53 -14.68
C CYS A 280 5.11 10.68 -14.36
N THR A 281 4.76 11.47 -13.34
CA THR A 281 5.54 12.65 -12.95
C THR A 281 6.94 12.27 -12.46
N ALA A 282 7.08 11.16 -11.72
CA ALA A 282 8.38 10.69 -11.25
C ALA A 282 9.31 10.31 -12.43
N HIS A 283 8.77 9.67 -13.47
CA HIS A 283 9.52 9.37 -14.69
C HIS A 283 9.93 10.67 -15.42
N MET A 284 9.02 11.64 -15.56
CA MET A 284 9.33 12.94 -16.14
C MET A 284 10.45 13.67 -15.38
N LEU A 285 10.39 13.70 -14.05
CA LEU A 285 11.43 14.30 -13.20
C LEU A 285 12.78 13.57 -13.36
N ASN A 286 12.74 12.24 -13.42
CA ASN A 286 13.94 11.44 -13.70
C ASN A 286 14.57 11.83 -15.05
N LEU A 287 13.77 12.05 -16.09
CA LEU A 287 14.27 12.53 -17.38
C LEU A 287 14.84 13.95 -17.31
N VAL A 288 14.19 14.88 -16.57
CA VAL A 288 14.70 16.26 -16.37
C VAL A 288 16.13 16.23 -15.81
N VAL A 289 16.33 15.48 -14.73
CA VAL A 289 17.61 15.42 -14.02
C VAL A 289 18.66 14.62 -14.78
N THR A 290 18.31 13.45 -15.30
CA THR A 290 19.27 12.61 -16.04
C THR A 290 19.74 13.25 -17.34
N GLN A 291 18.91 14.04 -18.01
CA GLN A 291 19.33 14.85 -19.16
C GLN A 291 20.23 16.02 -18.75
N ALA A 292 20.01 16.61 -17.57
CA ALA A 292 20.90 17.63 -17.03
C ALA A 292 22.27 17.07 -16.60
N PHE A 293 22.35 15.80 -16.18
CA PHE A 293 23.64 15.16 -15.92
C PHE A 293 24.51 14.96 -17.16
N LYS A 294 23.96 15.05 -18.38
CA LYS A 294 24.72 14.91 -19.63
C LYS A 294 25.43 16.19 -20.07
N ILE A 295 25.45 17.23 -19.25
CA ILE A 295 26.08 18.51 -19.59
C ILE A 295 27.60 18.39 -19.66
N GLN A 296 28.14 19.10 -20.65
CA GLN A 296 29.55 19.35 -20.88
C GLN A 296 29.69 20.86 -21.12
N CYS A 297 30.67 21.51 -20.50
CA CYS A 297 30.95 22.94 -20.64
C CYS A 297 32.38 23.11 -21.17
N GLY A 298 32.62 23.86 -22.25
CA GLY A 298 33.96 24.07 -22.84
C GLY A 298 33.98 23.84 -24.36
N ASP A 299 35.01 24.36 -25.03
CA ASP A 299 35.23 24.15 -26.47
C ASP A 299 35.67 22.71 -26.77
N ILE A 300 35.43 22.25 -28.00
CA ILE A 300 35.63 20.85 -28.43
C ILE A 300 37.09 20.39 -28.30
N ASP A 301 38.04 21.33 -28.25
CA ASP A 301 39.48 21.06 -28.25
C ASP A 301 40.07 20.84 -26.84
N ASP A 302 39.37 21.21 -25.75
CA ASP A 302 39.80 20.94 -24.36
C ASP A 302 39.35 19.54 -23.86
N ILE A 303 38.63 18.78 -24.70
CA ILE A 303 37.97 17.51 -24.38
C ILE A 303 38.97 16.35 -24.13
N GLU A 304 40.22 16.46 -24.60
CA GLU A 304 41.22 15.40 -24.43
C GLU A 304 41.83 15.34 -23.01
N ASN A 305 41.72 16.44 -22.24
CA ASN A 305 42.10 16.44 -20.85
C ASN A 305 40.90 16.02 -20.02
N ASN A 306 40.95 14.81 -19.47
CA ASN A 306 39.91 14.14 -18.67
C ASN A 306 39.65 14.84 -17.32
N ASP A 307 39.51 16.16 -17.32
CA ASP A 307 39.24 16.98 -16.15
C ASP A 307 37.76 16.88 -15.74
N GLY A 308 37.53 16.92 -14.43
CA GLY A 308 36.18 16.88 -13.88
C GLY A 308 35.50 18.25 -13.88
N LEU A 309 36.20 19.29 -14.34
CA LEU A 309 35.79 20.68 -14.25
C LEU A 309 34.72 21.00 -15.30
N HIS A 310 34.85 20.39 -16.48
CA HIS A 310 34.01 20.63 -17.64
C HIS A 310 32.88 19.59 -17.81
N ASN A 311 32.93 18.47 -17.08
CA ASN A 311 31.98 17.37 -17.25
C ASN A 311 31.48 16.78 -15.92
N LEU A 312 30.19 17.00 -15.63
CA LEU A 312 29.55 16.51 -14.40
C LEU A 312 29.55 14.98 -14.30
N ASN A 313 29.50 14.23 -15.41
CA ASN A 313 29.58 12.77 -15.35
C ASN A 313 30.96 12.28 -14.91
N VAL A 314 32.03 12.99 -15.25
CA VAL A 314 33.39 12.66 -14.82
C VAL A 314 33.49 12.87 -13.30
N LEU A 315 32.99 14.02 -12.80
CA LEU A 315 32.93 14.30 -11.37
C LEU A 315 32.10 13.27 -10.59
N LEU A 316 30.92 12.90 -11.10
CA LEU A 316 30.10 11.84 -10.51
C LEU A 316 30.83 10.49 -10.49
N LYS A 317 31.55 10.13 -11.57
CA LYS A 317 32.36 8.89 -11.62
C LYS A 317 33.50 8.91 -10.59
N LYS A 318 34.16 10.06 -10.38
CA LYS A 318 35.17 10.22 -9.32
C LYS A 318 34.56 9.99 -7.95
N CYS A 319 33.43 10.63 -7.66
CA CYS A 319 32.68 10.43 -6.41
C CYS A 319 32.33 8.95 -6.17
N ARG A 320 31.82 8.26 -7.20
CA ARG A 320 31.52 6.81 -7.13
C ARG A 320 32.75 5.97 -6.83
N SER A 321 33.89 6.30 -7.43
CA SER A 321 35.14 5.56 -7.27
C SER A 321 35.63 5.65 -5.83
N ILE A 322 35.54 6.83 -5.22
CA ILE A 322 35.83 7.05 -3.80
C ILE A 322 34.91 6.20 -2.93
N VAL A 323 33.58 6.29 -3.13
CA VAL A 323 32.63 5.51 -2.33
C VAL A 323 32.85 4.00 -2.50
N THR A 324 33.18 3.56 -3.70
CA THR A 324 33.47 2.14 -3.99
C THR A 324 34.74 1.68 -3.28
N PHE A 325 35.78 2.52 -3.22
CA PHE A 325 37.01 2.23 -2.49
C PHE A 325 36.75 2.01 -1.00
N PHE A 326 36.03 2.91 -0.34
CA PHE A 326 35.67 2.76 1.07
C PHE A 326 34.74 1.58 1.37
N LYS A 327 33.95 1.13 0.38
CA LYS A 327 33.11 -0.08 0.52
C LYS A 327 33.88 -1.37 0.33
N ARG A 328 34.91 -1.39 -0.52
CA ARG A 328 35.71 -2.59 -0.82
C ARG A 328 36.88 -2.78 0.14
N SER A 329 37.46 -1.68 0.62
CA SER A 329 38.61 -1.72 1.53
C SER A 329 38.16 -1.66 2.99
N GLU A 330 38.27 -2.79 3.69
CA GLU A 330 38.00 -2.87 5.12
C GLU A 330 38.92 -1.93 5.92
N ILE A 331 40.17 -1.78 5.47
CA ILE A 331 41.17 -0.87 6.07
C ILE A 331 40.67 0.57 5.96
N ALA A 332 40.29 1.01 4.75
CA ALA A 332 39.76 2.36 4.55
C ALA A 332 38.49 2.63 5.37
N HIS A 333 37.60 1.63 5.47
CA HIS A 333 36.40 1.72 6.30
C HIS A 333 36.73 1.88 7.78
N ARG A 334 37.69 1.09 8.30
CA ARG A 334 38.11 1.15 9.70
C ARG A 334 38.77 2.49 10.06
N HIS A 335 39.63 3.01 9.18
CA HIS A 335 40.22 4.33 9.35
C HIS A 335 39.17 5.44 9.33
N LEU A 336 38.15 5.33 8.47
CA LEU A 336 37.02 6.26 8.46
C LEU A 336 36.24 6.22 9.78
N GLU A 337 35.90 5.05 10.30
CA GLU A 337 35.20 4.92 11.59
C GLU A 337 36.02 5.48 12.76
N GLN A 338 37.33 5.21 12.78
CA GLN A 338 38.23 5.77 13.80
C GLN A 338 38.26 7.30 13.72
N LYS A 339 38.35 7.87 12.52
CA LYS A 339 38.36 9.32 12.35
C LYS A 339 37.02 9.95 12.74
N LEU A 340 35.90 9.31 12.43
CA LEU A 340 34.57 9.75 12.86
C LEU A 340 34.43 9.78 14.39
N LYS A 341 34.96 8.75 15.07
CA LYS A 341 35.02 8.71 16.54
C LYS A 341 35.89 9.84 17.11
N GLN A 342 37.05 10.11 16.50
CA GLN A 342 37.93 11.21 16.93
C GLN A 342 37.28 12.59 16.78
N LEU A 343 36.48 12.79 15.72
CA LEU A 343 35.80 14.05 15.45
C LEU A 343 34.44 14.19 16.16
N ASN A 344 34.03 13.21 16.98
CA ASN A 344 32.70 13.14 17.60
C ASN A 344 31.54 13.28 16.59
N LEU A 345 31.75 12.81 15.35
CA LEU A 345 30.74 12.83 14.30
C LEU A 345 29.88 11.55 14.33
N PRO A 346 28.63 11.60 13.84
CA PRO A 346 27.81 10.40 13.74
C PRO A 346 28.50 9.36 12.83
N GLN A 347 28.46 8.08 13.22
CA GLN A 347 29.08 6.98 12.48
C GLN A 347 28.28 6.66 11.20
N LEU A 348 28.35 7.57 10.24
CA LEU A 348 27.66 7.49 8.98
C LEU A 348 28.47 6.67 7.98
N LYS A 349 27.83 5.67 7.37
CA LYS A 349 28.40 4.94 6.23
C LYS A 349 28.22 5.72 4.93
N LEU A 350 29.19 5.61 4.02
CA LEU A 350 29.09 6.15 2.67
C LEU A 350 27.98 5.42 1.88
N LYS A 351 27.21 6.19 1.11
CA LYS A 351 26.12 5.68 0.28
C LYS A 351 26.57 5.67 -1.18
N GLN A 352 26.45 4.53 -1.84
CA GLN A 352 26.78 4.39 -3.25
C GLN A 352 25.55 4.70 -4.08
N ASP A 353 25.74 5.43 -5.18
CA ASP A 353 24.67 5.68 -6.13
C ASP A 353 24.34 4.42 -6.95
N VAL A 354 23.13 4.43 -7.48
CA VAL A 354 22.65 3.53 -8.50
C VAL A 354 22.53 4.38 -9.76
N SER A 355 23.36 4.10 -10.77
CA SER A 355 23.49 4.92 -11.97
C SER A 355 22.16 5.17 -12.71
N THR A 356 21.17 4.29 -12.52
CA THR A 356 19.84 4.39 -13.14
C THR A 356 18.85 5.26 -12.37
N ARG A 357 19.17 5.75 -11.15
CA ARG A 357 18.27 6.57 -10.32
C ARG A 357 18.98 7.80 -9.74
N TRP A 358 18.69 8.98 -10.27
CA TRP A 358 19.33 10.22 -9.86
C TRP A 358 19.19 10.56 -8.36
N ASN A 359 18.09 10.14 -7.70
CA ASN A 359 17.90 10.32 -6.25
C ASN A 359 19.06 9.71 -5.42
N SER A 360 19.59 8.58 -5.87
CA SER A 360 20.70 7.92 -5.18
C SER A 360 22.02 8.68 -5.36
N ALA A 361 22.19 9.39 -6.48
CA ALA A 361 23.33 10.28 -6.70
C ALA A 361 23.26 11.48 -5.75
N LEU A 362 22.10 12.12 -5.58
CA LEU A 362 21.92 13.20 -4.59
C LEU A 362 22.30 12.72 -3.18
N LEU A 363 21.75 11.58 -2.74
CA LEU A 363 22.05 11.01 -1.42
C LEU A 363 23.53 10.65 -1.23
N MET A 364 24.22 10.27 -2.31
CA MET A 364 25.67 10.03 -2.30
C MET A 364 26.42 11.36 -2.13
N LEU A 365 26.07 12.39 -2.89
CA LEU A 365 26.71 13.71 -2.84
C LEU A 365 26.52 14.36 -1.47
N GLU A 366 25.29 14.39 -0.93
CA GLU A 366 25.00 14.90 0.41
C GLU A 366 25.83 14.18 1.49
N ARG A 367 25.96 12.84 1.36
CA ARG A 367 26.76 12.03 2.29
C ARG A 367 28.25 12.29 2.16
N LEU A 368 28.75 12.51 0.94
CA LEU A 368 30.16 12.85 0.69
C LEU A 368 30.50 14.23 1.25
N VAL A 369 29.66 15.23 1.04
CA VAL A 369 29.86 16.58 1.60
C VAL A 369 29.82 16.56 3.13
N ALA A 370 28.87 15.84 3.73
CA ALA A 370 28.81 15.68 5.18
C ALA A 370 30.04 14.97 5.78
N LEU A 371 30.76 14.18 4.97
CA LEU A 371 31.96 13.43 5.36
C LEU A 371 33.22 13.96 4.68
N LYS A 372 33.21 15.20 4.17
CA LYS A 372 34.30 15.81 3.38
C LYS A 372 35.64 15.74 4.11
N GLU A 373 35.69 16.23 5.35
CA GLU A 373 36.92 16.23 6.17
C GLU A 373 37.47 14.82 6.46
N PRO A 374 36.68 13.88 7.03
CA PRO A 374 37.21 12.56 7.37
C PRO A 374 37.56 11.73 6.12
N VAL A 375 36.80 11.87 5.02
CA VAL A 375 37.09 11.16 3.77
C VAL A 375 38.41 11.66 3.17
N THR A 376 38.59 12.98 3.05
CA THR A 376 39.83 13.56 2.51
C THR A 376 41.05 13.16 3.34
N TYR A 377 40.95 13.21 4.68
CA TYR A 377 42.05 12.79 5.57
C TYR A 377 42.45 11.33 5.38
N VAL A 378 41.47 10.41 5.34
CA VAL A 378 41.74 8.97 5.16
C VAL A 378 42.29 8.70 3.76
N MET A 379 41.80 9.40 2.74
CA MET A 379 42.34 9.30 1.39
C MET A 379 43.80 9.77 1.30
N MET A 380 44.16 10.86 1.98
CA MET A 380 45.56 11.32 2.06
C MET A 380 46.47 10.36 2.82
N SER A 381 45.91 9.56 3.73
CA SER A 381 46.67 8.61 4.57
C SER A 381 46.92 7.27 3.88
N LEU A 382 46.22 6.95 2.78
CA LEU A 382 46.28 5.67 2.07
C LEU A 382 46.99 5.84 0.73
N LYS A 383 47.99 4.99 0.45
CA LYS A 383 48.82 5.08 -0.77
C LYS A 383 48.08 4.62 -2.05
N ASP A 384 47.10 3.72 -1.93
CA ASP A 384 46.40 3.09 -3.07
C ASP A 384 44.96 3.64 -3.27
N GLY A 385 44.76 4.93 -3.01
CA GLY A 385 43.44 5.58 -3.14
C GLY A 385 43.09 5.99 -4.59
N PRO A 386 41.79 6.06 -4.93
CA PRO A 386 41.35 6.68 -6.20
C PRO A 386 41.66 8.20 -6.23
N THR A 387 41.58 8.81 -7.40
CA THR A 387 41.79 10.25 -7.59
C THR A 387 40.95 11.07 -6.61
N MET A 388 41.59 12.01 -5.88
CA MET A 388 40.88 12.88 -4.94
C MET A 388 40.02 13.91 -5.67
N ILE A 389 38.97 14.37 -4.97
CA ILE A 389 38.15 15.52 -5.41
C ILE A 389 38.92 16.80 -5.08
N LEU A 390 39.12 17.64 -6.09
CA LEU A 390 39.80 18.92 -5.99
C LEU A 390 38.92 19.97 -5.29
N PRO A 391 39.49 21.05 -4.71
CA PRO A 391 38.70 22.09 -4.05
C PRO A 391 37.61 22.72 -4.94
N ASN A 392 37.94 23.05 -6.19
CA ASN A 392 36.99 23.56 -7.18
C ASN A 392 35.87 22.55 -7.52
N GLU A 393 36.19 21.25 -7.54
CA GLU A 393 35.21 20.19 -7.74
C GLU A 393 34.28 20.03 -6.54
N TRP A 394 34.76 20.29 -5.31
CA TRP A 394 33.90 20.36 -4.13
C TRP A 394 32.92 21.52 -4.20
N ASP A 395 33.34 22.69 -4.67
CA ASP A 395 32.46 23.84 -4.84
C ASP A 395 31.31 23.52 -5.81
N VAL A 396 31.61 22.84 -6.93
CA VAL A 396 30.60 22.35 -7.87
C VAL A 396 29.62 21.37 -7.19
N ILE A 397 30.11 20.42 -6.38
CA ILE A 397 29.23 19.47 -5.67
C ILE A 397 28.30 20.20 -4.70
N GLU A 398 28.85 21.14 -3.93
CA GLU A 398 28.11 21.93 -2.95
C GLU A 398 27.06 22.83 -3.62
N GLU A 399 27.29 23.29 -4.85
CA GLU A 399 26.32 24.02 -5.67
C GLU A 399 25.24 23.13 -6.31
N ILE A 400 25.57 21.90 -6.71
CA ILE A 400 24.63 20.98 -7.38
C ILE A 400 23.59 20.40 -6.41
N ILE A 401 23.98 20.08 -5.18
CA ILE A 401 23.08 19.55 -4.15
C ILE A 401 21.81 20.41 -3.97
N PRO A 402 21.89 21.73 -3.72
CA PRO A 402 20.70 22.57 -3.55
C PRO A 402 19.89 22.76 -4.84
N LEU A 403 20.46 22.51 -6.02
CA LEU A 403 19.72 22.49 -7.29
C LEU A 403 18.92 21.20 -7.47
N LEU A 404 19.43 20.07 -6.96
CA LEU A 404 18.78 18.75 -7.02
C LEU A 404 17.76 18.52 -5.90
N ALA A 405 17.98 19.09 -4.71
CA ALA A 405 17.13 18.87 -3.54
C ALA A 405 15.62 19.14 -3.78
N PRO A 406 15.20 20.21 -4.48
CA PRO A 406 13.77 20.47 -4.76
C PRO A 406 13.10 19.35 -5.54
N PHE A 407 13.80 18.73 -6.50
CA PHE A 407 13.27 17.60 -7.26
C PHE A 407 13.04 16.38 -6.35
N ASN A 408 13.89 16.19 -5.34
CA ASN A 408 13.80 15.02 -4.46
C ASN A 408 12.61 15.18 -3.51
N ILE A 409 12.43 16.39 -2.97
CA ILE A 409 11.25 16.77 -2.19
C ILE A 409 9.97 16.53 -3.01
N MET A 410 9.92 17.04 -4.25
CA MET A 410 8.77 16.83 -5.13
C MET A 410 8.51 15.34 -5.41
N THR A 411 9.56 14.56 -5.67
CA THR A 411 9.42 13.12 -5.93
C THR A 411 8.87 12.38 -4.71
N VAL A 412 9.35 12.69 -3.51
CA VAL A 412 8.90 12.07 -2.25
C VAL A 412 7.44 12.41 -1.97
N GLU A 413 7.05 13.67 -2.10
CA GLU A 413 5.67 14.15 -1.88
C GLU A 413 4.68 13.48 -2.86
N LEU A 414 5.07 13.31 -4.12
CA LEU A 414 4.24 12.69 -5.16
C LEU A 414 4.25 11.15 -5.14
N SER A 415 5.12 10.54 -4.34
CA SER A 415 5.22 9.07 -4.17
C SER A 415 4.33 8.54 -3.03
N GLY A 416 3.46 9.38 -2.48
CA GLY A 416 2.47 9.00 -1.48
C GLY A 416 1.33 8.17 -2.06
N GLU A 417 0.82 7.22 -1.27
CA GLU A 417 -0.30 6.32 -1.66
C GLU A 417 -1.56 6.54 -0.82
N LYS A 418 -1.48 7.36 0.26
CA LYS A 418 -2.56 7.54 1.24
C LYS A 418 -3.36 8.83 1.07
N TYR A 419 -2.95 9.68 0.13
CA TYR A 419 -3.55 10.99 -0.10
C TYR A 419 -3.53 11.31 -1.60
N PRO A 420 -4.42 12.19 -2.09
CA PRO A 420 -4.42 12.65 -3.48
C PRO A 420 -3.10 13.34 -3.85
N THR A 421 -2.48 12.92 -4.95
CA THR A 421 -1.16 13.42 -5.36
C THR A 421 -1.20 14.28 -6.62
N ILE A 422 -2.13 14.03 -7.55
CA ILE A 422 -2.20 14.76 -8.83
C ILE A 422 -2.41 16.27 -8.65
N SER A 423 -3.19 16.69 -7.65
CA SER A 423 -3.47 18.10 -7.37
C SER A 423 -2.24 18.91 -6.92
N MET A 424 -1.17 18.22 -6.49
CA MET A 424 0.05 18.87 -6.02
C MET A 424 1.06 19.12 -7.14
N ILE A 425 0.83 18.59 -8.35
CA ILE A 425 1.82 18.67 -9.44
C ILE A 425 2.08 20.13 -9.84
N ILE A 426 1.04 20.89 -10.19
CA ILE A 426 1.17 22.30 -10.58
C ILE A 426 1.90 23.15 -9.52
N PRO A 427 1.45 23.18 -8.24
CA PRO A 427 2.12 23.98 -7.23
C PRO A 427 3.55 23.52 -6.94
N LEU A 428 3.84 22.20 -7.00
CA LEU A 428 5.20 21.69 -6.80
C LEU A 428 6.13 22.03 -7.98
N VAL A 429 5.68 21.92 -9.22
CA VAL A 429 6.46 22.34 -10.40
C VAL A 429 6.82 23.82 -10.30
N ARG A 430 5.84 24.66 -9.96
CA ARG A 430 6.04 26.09 -9.75
C ARG A 430 7.01 26.36 -8.59
N GLY A 431 6.86 25.64 -7.47
CA GLY A 431 7.76 25.73 -6.33
C GLY A 431 9.19 25.33 -6.66
N VAL A 432 9.39 24.26 -7.43
CA VAL A 432 10.71 23.81 -7.92
C VAL A 432 11.33 24.89 -8.82
N ASN A 433 10.57 25.42 -9.79
CA ASN A 433 11.04 26.47 -10.69
C ASN A 433 11.49 27.74 -9.93
N ILE A 434 10.67 28.23 -8.98
CA ILE A 434 11.00 29.39 -8.13
C ILE A 434 12.26 29.11 -7.29
N THR A 435 12.32 27.93 -6.66
CA THR A 435 13.43 27.55 -5.79
C THR A 435 14.74 27.50 -6.56
N ILE A 436 14.77 26.84 -7.71
CA ILE A 436 15.98 26.75 -8.55
C ILE A 436 16.42 28.13 -9.02
N ARG A 437 15.48 28.97 -9.48
CA ARG A 437 15.79 30.35 -9.90
C ARG A 437 16.42 31.17 -8.79
N SER A 438 15.95 31.01 -7.55
CA SER A 438 16.45 31.74 -6.38
C SER A 438 17.87 31.35 -5.92
N LYS A 439 18.36 30.15 -6.29
CA LYS A 439 19.69 29.68 -5.87
C LYS A 439 20.79 30.42 -6.64
N GLN A 440 21.78 30.92 -5.91
CA GLN A 440 22.98 31.51 -6.49
C GLN A 440 23.98 30.42 -6.82
N VAL A 441 24.64 30.54 -7.98
CA VAL A 441 25.58 29.56 -8.52
C VAL A 441 26.74 30.32 -9.15
N HIS A 442 27.95 30.00 -8.75
CA HIS A 442 29.15 30.75 -9.14
C HIS A 442 29.98 29.99 -10.18
N THR A 443 30.03 28.67 -10.10
CA THR A 443 30.79 27.84 -11.06
C THR A 443 30.12 27.83 -12.44
N GLU A 444 30.92 27.75 -13.51
CA GLU A 444 30.42 27.65 -14.88
C GLU A 444 29.57 26.39 -15.09
N LEU A 445 30.06 25.25 -14.59
CA LEU A 445 29.35 23.99 -14.63
C LEU A 445 28.02 24.05 -13.86
N GLY A 446 28.02 24.69 -12.69
CA GLY A 446 26.80 24.90 -11.91
C GLY A 446 25.77 25.78 -12.63
N LYS A 447 26.21 26.87 -13.30
CA LYS A 447 25.33 27.74 -14.10
C LYS A 447 24.73 26.99 -15.28
N ALA A 448 25.54 26.28 -16.06
CA ALA A 448 25.07 25.45 -17.17
C ALA A 448 24.09 24.38 -16.68
N PHE A 449 24.38 23.74 -15.54
CA PHE A 449 23.50 22.76 -14.90
C PHE A 449 22.14 23.36 -14.50
N LYS A 450 22.15 24.54 -13.87
CA LYS A 450 20.92 25.27 -13.51
C LYS A 450 20.09 25.62 -14.74
N GLU A 451 20.69 26.16 -15.79
CA GLU A 451 19.98 26.52 -17.03
C GLU A 451 19.37 25.30 -17.72
N LYS A 452 20.13 24.20 -17.80
CA LYS A 452 19.63 22.96 -18.39
C LYS A 452 18.49 22.35 -17.58
N LEU A 453 18.56 22.38 -16.24
CA LEU A 453 17.46 21.93 -15.39
C LEU A 453 16.19 22.75 -15.63
N LEU A 454 16.30 24.08 -15.70
CA LEU A 454 15.17 24.95 -15.98
C LEU A 454 14.60 24.71 -17.39
N GLY A 455 15.45 24.60 -18.41
CA GLY A 455 15.01 24.32 -19.78
C GLY A 455 14.35 22.94 -19.92
N ASN A 456 14.90 21.92 -19.27
CA ASN A 456 14.31 20.57 -19.25
C ASN A 456 12.99 20.53 -18.47
N LEU A 457 12.87 21.30 -17.37
CA LEU A 457 11.64 21.42 -16.59
C LEU A 457 10.56 22.10 -17.44
N SER A 458 10.86 23.22 -18.09
CA SER A 458 9.91 23.94 -18.95
C SER A 458 9.47 23.13 -20.16
N SER A 459 10.37 22.38 -20.81
CA SER A 459 9.99 21.58 -21.99
C SER A 459 9.04 20.42 -21.66
N ARG A 460 9.10 19.88 -20.44
CA ARG A 460 8.29 18.73 -20.02
C ARG A 460 7.03 19.14 -19.25
N PHE A 461 7.12 20.19 -18.45
CA PHE A 461 6.02 20.64 -17.58
C PHE A 461 5.36 21.95 -18.04
N GLY A 462 5.82 22.57 -19.13
CA GLY A 462 5.30 23.86 -19.59
C GLY A 462 3.81 23.83 -19.98
N LEU A 463 3.30 22.67 -20.41
CA LEU A 463 1.89 22.48 -20.80
C LEU A 463 1.05 21.82 -19.70
N VAL A 464 1.57 21.65 -18.48
CA VAL A 464 0.87 20.94 -17.40
C VAL A 464 -0.28 21.77 -16.82
N GLU A 465 -0.20 23.11 -16.92
CA GLU A 465 -1.31 24.01 -16.57
C GLU A 465 -2.35 24.14 -17.69
N ASP A 466 -2.05 23.65 -18.90
CA ASP A 466 -2.93 23.77 -20.05
C ASP A 466 -3.92 22.60 -20.13
N ILE A 467 -5.20 22.92 -19.96
CA ILE A 467 -6.30 21.94 -19.93
C ILE A 467 -6.51 21.28 -21.29
N GLU A 468 -6.20 21.98 -22.39
CA GLU A 468 -6.35 21.43 -23.74
C GLU A 468 -5.39 20.26 -23.96
N ASN A 469 -4.22 20.31 -23.31
CA ASN A 469 -3.20 19.27 -23.38
C ASN A 469 -3.30 18.25 -22.24
N SER A 470 -3.70 18.67 -21.04
CA SER A 470 -3.71 17.81 -19.86
C SER A 470 -4.79 18.24 -18.83
N PRO A 471 -6.07 17.94 -19.09
CA PRO A 471 -7.19 18.44 -18.29
C PRO A 471 -7.14 17.98 -16.83
N CYS A 472 -6.66 16.75 -16.58
CA CYS A 472 -6.62 16.15 -15.24
C CYS A 472 -5.80 16.96 -14.22
N PHE A 473 -4.69 17.60 -14.64
CA PHE A 473 -3.83 18.35 -13.73
C PHE A 473 -4.47 19.66 -13.28
N GLY A 474 -5.02 20.42 -14.22
CA GLY A 474 -5.71 21.69 -13.94
C GLY A 474 -6.94 21.48 -13.05
N ILE A 475 -7.80 20.51 -13.41
CA ILE A 475 -9.03 20.22 -12.69
C ILE A 475 -8.72 19.75 -11.26
N ALA A 476 -7.82 18.77 -11.10
CA ALA A 476 -7.50 18.27 -9.76
C ALA A 476 -6.86 19.33 -8.86
N THR A 477 -6.06 20.24 -9.43
CA THR A 477 -5.44 21.35 -8.68
C THR A 477 -6.47 22.41 -8.28
N LEU A 478 -7.41 22.73 -9.16
CA LEU A 478 -8.52 23.66 -8.88
C LEU A 478 -9.40 23.15 -7.73
N LEU A 479 -9.73 21.85 -7.77
CA LEU A 479 -10.57 21.17 -6.79
C LEU A 479 -9.82 20.78 -5.49
N ASP A 480 -8.56 21.21 -5.34
CA ASP A 480 -7.85 21.11 -4.07
C ASP A 480 -8.08 22.36 -3.22
N PRO A 481 -8.75 22.24 -2.06
CA PRO A 481 -9.11 23.38 -1.22
C PRO A 481 -7.90 24.11 -0.62
N ARG A 482 -6.70 23.50 -0.68
CA ARG A 482 -5.44 24.12 -0.20
C ARG A 482 -4.85 25.11 -1.20
N PHE A 483 -5.19 25.00 -2.49
CA PHE A 483 -4.52 25.74 -3.55
C PHE A 483 -5.45 26.66 -4.33
N LYS A 484 -6.57 26.13 -4.85
CA LYS A 484 -7.53 26.85 -5.70
C LYS A 484 -6.83 27.75 -6.74
N LYS A 485 -7.17 29.04 -6.79
CA LYS A 485 -6.59 30.04 -7.68
C LYS A 485 -5.09 30.29 -7.47
N VAL A 486 -4.57 30.09 -6.25
CA VAL A 486 -3.20 30.47 -5.89
C VAL A 486 -2.15 29.57 -6.56
N ALA A 487 -2.50 28.33 -6.90
CA ALA A 487 -1.58 27.40 -7.56
C ALA A 487 -1.17 27.84 -8.97
N PHE A 488 -2.12 28.40 -9.74
CA PHE A 488 -1.94 28.68 -11.16
C PHE A 488 -0.97 29.84 -11.39
N THR A 489 -0.17 29.75 -12.46
CA THR A 489 0.77 30.80 -12.85
C THR A 489 0.04 31.89 -13.64
N ASN A 490 -0.90 31.51 -14.52
CA ASN A 490 -1.72 32.41 -15.31
C ASN A 490 -3.20 32.34 -14.89
N ILE A 491 -3.82 33.50 -14.70
CA ILE A 491 -5.25 33.64 -14.38
C ILE A 491 -6.12 33.13 -15.54
N GLU A 492 -5.68 33.27 -16.78
CA GLU A 492 -6.41 32.77 -17.95
C GLU A 492 -6.54 31.24 -17.93
N LEU A 493 -5.46 30.53 -17.55
CA LEU A 493 -5.48 29.07 -17.42
C LEU A 493 -6.39 28.62 -16.27
N PHE A 494 -6.42 29.38 -15.18
CA PHE A 494 -7.37 29.17 -14.10
C PHE A 494 -8.83 29.36 -14.55
N ASN A 495 -9.12 30.40 -15.34
CA ASN A 495 -10.46 30.65 -15.86
C ASN A 495 -10.90 29.54 -16.83
N LYS A 496 -9.99 29.09 -17.71
CA LYS A 496 -10.24 27.92 -18.57
C LYS A 496 -10.53 26.66 -17.72
N ALA A 497 -9.81 26.45 -16.62
CA ALA A 497 -10.03 25.29 -15.73
C ALA A 497 -11.42 25.34 -15.11
N THR A 498 -11.81 26.55 -14.69
CA THR A 498 -13.10 26.80 -14.06
C THR A 498 -14.24 26.57 -15.04
N SER A 499 -14.16 27.12 -16.25
CA SER A 499 -15.15 26.90 -17.32
C SER A 499 -15.31 25.42 -17.64
N TYR A 500 -14.22 24.65 -17.74
CA TYR A 500 -14.30 23.22 -18.00
C TYR A 500 -15.02 22.46 -16.88
N VAL A 501 -14.72 22.80 -15.62
CA VAL A 501 -15.40 22.20 -14.46
C VAL A 501 -16.87 22.59 -14.44
N GLU A 502 -17.23 23.83 -14.79
CA GLU A 502 -18.61 24.29 -14.90
C GLU A 502 -19.38 23.53 -15.98
N ASP A 503 -18.78 23.29 -17.15
CA ASP A 503 -19.38 22.51 -18.23
C ASP A 503 -19.62 21.04 -17.83
N GLU A 504 -18.63 20.42 -17.17
CA GLU A 504 -18.75 19.05 -16.65
C GLU A 504 -19.81 18.97 -15.54
N LEU A 505 -19.86 19.97 -14.67
CA LEU A 505 -20.83 20.09 -13.58
C LEU A 505 -22.25 20.28 -14.11
N ALA A 506 -22.45 21.14 -15.11
CA ALA A 506 -23.74 21.34 -15.75
C ALA A 506 -24.23 20.03 -16.40
N SER A 507 -23.32 19.29 -17.04
CA SER A 507 -23.62 17.98 -17.63
C SER A 507 -24.02 16.93 -16.57
N LEU A 508 -23.38 16.95 -15.39
CA LEU A 508 -23.74 16.07 -14.28
C LEU A 508 -25.08 16.43 -13.66
N ILE A 509 -25.38 17.73 -13.49
CA ILE A 509 -26.67 18.21 -12.98
C ILE A 509 -27.79 17.74 -13.91
N ILE A 510 -27.64 17.91 -15.22
CA ILE A 510 -28.62 17.46 -16.22
C ILE A 510 -28.88 15.95 -16.11
N LYS A 511 -27.82 15.14 -15.99
CA LYS A 511 -27.95 13.68 -15.84
C LYS A 511 -28.69 13.29 -14.57
N ARG A 512 -28.44 13.96 -13.45
CA ARG A 512 -29.14 13.71 -12.17
C ARG A 512 -30.62 14.09 -12.28
N THR A 513 -30.93 15.28 -12.82
CA THR A 513 -32.32 15.70 -13.02
C THR A 513 -33.09 14.77 -13.97
N ALA A 514 -32.46 14.24 -15.01
CA ALA A 514 -33.10 13.26 -15.91
C ALA A 514 -33.37 11.92 -15.21
N ALA A 515 -32.46 11.46 -14.36
CA ALA A 515 -32.64 10.22 -13.59
C ALA A 515 -33.73 10.32 -12.51
N ASP A 516 -33.94 11.52 -11.94
CA ASP A 516 -35.01 11.77 -10.97
C ASP A 516 -36.40 11.83 -11.63
N VAL A 517 -36.48 12.20 -12.92
CA VAL A 517 -37.73 12.18 -13.70
C VAL A 517 -38.10 10.74 -14.08
N ASP A 518 -37.15 9.91 -14.51
CA ASP A 518 -37.38 8.50 -14.86
C ASP A 518 -37.80 7.62 -13.66
N GLN A 519 -37.39 7.96 -12.43
CA GLN A 519 -37.79 7.21 -11.22
C GLN A 519 -39.22 7.52 -10.74
N ASN A 520 -39.81 8.63 -11.19
CA ASN A 520 -41.21 8.97 -10.91
C ASN A 520 -42.18 8.43 -11.97
N GLU A 521 -41.68 7.80 -13.04
CA GLU A 521 -42.48 7.06 -14.03
C GLU A 521 -42.26 5.55 -13.92
N GLN A 522 -42.68 4.93 -12.80
CA GLN A 522 -43.04 3.51 -12.80
C GLN A 522 -44.56 3.34 -12.61
N PRO A 523 -45.22 2.51 -13.43
CA PRO A 523 -46.66 2.33 -13.40
C PRO A 523 -47.04 1.56 -12.13
N THR A 524 -47.67 2.22 -11.17
CA THR A 524 -48.40 1.51 -10.12
C THR A 524 -49.66 0.92 -10.72
N ASP A 525 -49.58 -0.36 -11.11
CA ASP A 525 -50.71 -1.28 -11.15
C ASP A 525 -51.29 -1.37 -9.72
N ILE A 526 -52.35 -0.61 -9.47
CA ILE A 526 -53.36 -0.96 -8.46
C ILE A 526 -54.72 -0.85 -9.15
N THR A 527 -55.19 -2.01 -9.59
CA THR A 527 -56.58 -2.30 -9.92
C THR A 527 -57.43 -2.19 -8.65
N GLU A 528 -58.02 -1.02 -8.41
CA GLU A 528 -59.28 -0.93 -7.67
C GLU A 528 -60.26 -0.05 -8.46
N ASN A 529 -61.29 -0.73 -9.00
CA ASN A 529 -62.43 -0.13 -9.66
C ASN A 529 -63.13 0.87 -8.73
N PRO A 530 -63.40 2.12 -9.14
CA PRO A 530 -64.46 2.90 -8.52
C PRO A 530 -65.80 2.48 -9.13
N ILE A 531 -66.65 1.90 -8.29
CA ILE A 531 -68.07 1.71 -8.60
C ILE A 531 -68.68 3.10 -8.85
N LEU A 532 -69.18 3.30 -10.07
CA LEU A 532 -70.00 4.43 -10.47
C LEU A 532 -71.35 4.37 -9.72
N ASN A 533 -71.56 5.31 -8.79
CA ASN A 533 -72.90 5.82 -8.48
C ASN A 533 -73.06 7.16 -9.22
N PRO A 534 -74.07 7.32 -10.08
CA PRO A 534 -74.32 8.56 -10.81
C PRO A 534 -75.30 9.42 -10.01
N GLU A 535 -74.85 10.59 -9.52
CA GLU A 535 -75.69 11.77 -9.24
C GLU A 535 -74.86 12.84 -8.51
N SER A 536 -74.34 13.82 -9.25
CA SER A 536 -74.46 15.27 -8.94
C SER A 536 -73.42 16.06 -9.72
N GLN A 537 -73.91 17.14 -10.34
CA GLN A 537 -73.24 18.08 -11.22
C GLN A 537 -72.09 18.86 -10.55
N ASP A 538 -71.10 19.21 -11.37
CA ASP A 538 -70.20 20.37 -11.31
C ASP A 538 -70.19 21.20 -10.03
N VAL A 539 -69.11 21.13 -9.24
CA VAL A 539 -68.39 22.33 -8.76
C VAL A 539 -66.91 22.00 -8.55
N ASN A 540 -66.08 22.68 -9.34
CA ASN A 540 -64.65 22.82 -9.19
C ASN A 540 -64.33 23.56 -7.87
N TYR A 541 -63.75 22.87 -6.89
CA TYR A 541 -62.98 23.48 -5.80
C TYR A 541 -61.57 22.91 -5.82
N CYS A 542 -60.78 23.44 -6.76
CA CYS A 542 -59.36 23.65 -6.53
C CYS A 542 -59.22 24.54 -5.28
N ASN A 543 -58.98 23.93 -4.13
CA ASN A 543 -58.53 24.61 -2.91
C ASN A 543 -57.10 24.21 -2.58
N ASP A 544 -56.26 23.99 -3.61
CA ASP A 544 -54.83 24.10 -3.39
C ASP A 544 -54.45 25.58 -3.34
N LEU A 545 -54.46 26.13 -2.12
CA LEU A 545 -54.06 27.50 -1.83
C LEU A 545 -52.63 27.79 -2.31
N TRP A 546 -51.82 26.74 -2.54
CA TRP A 546 -50.45 26.83 -3.00
C TRP A 546 -50.29 26.49 -4.48
N GLY A 547 -51.35 26.13 -5.21
CA GLY A 547 -51.23 25.71 -6.62
C GLY A 547 -50.60 26.79 -7.50
N PHE A 548 -51.00 28.06 -7.31
CA PHE A 548 -50.42 29.20 -8.03
C PHE A 548 -48.93 29.39 -7.72
N LEU A 549 -48.54 29.17 -6.45
CA LEU A 549 -47.16 29.34 -6.00
C LEU A 549 -46.31 28.14 -6.35
N THR A 550 -46.89 26.94 -6.40
CA THR A 550 -46.23 25.70 -6.79
C THR A 550 -45.90 25.74 -8.27
N GLU A 551 -46.82 26.25 -9.10
CA GLU A 551 -46.59 26.45 -10.52
C GLU A 551 -45.56 27.56 -10.79
N GLU A 552 -45.60 28.68 -10.06
CA GLU A 552 -44.54 29.73 -10.11
C GLU A 552 -43.19 29.20 -9.61
N VAL A 553 -43.16 28.43 -8.53
CA VAL A 553 -41.93 27.85 -7.96
C VAL A 553 -41.36 26.78 -8.89
N ASP A 554 -42.19 25.93 -9.50
CA ASP A 554 -41.73 24.93 -10.46
C ASP A 554 -41.27 25.59 -11.77
N GLN A 555 -41.93 26.65 -12.24
CA GLN A 555 -41.42 27.48 -13.33
C GLN A 555 -40.07 28.11 -13.00
N GLU A 556 -39.90 28.71 -11.82
CA GLU A 556 -38.61 29.26 -11.38
C GLU A 556 -37.54 28.17 -11.17
N ARG A 557 -37.91 26.98 -10.68
CA ARG A 557 -37.00 25.81 -10.57
C ARG A 557 -36.55 25.33 -11.95
N THR A 558 -37.37 25.47 -12.99
CA THR A 558 -37.01 25.16 -14.37
C THR A 558 -36.28 26.30 -15.11
N ASN A 559 -36.46 27.56 -14.67
CA ASN A 559 -35.80 28.74 -15.25
C ASN A 559 -34.33 28.84 -14.88
N VAL A 560 -33.90 28.25 -13.76
CA VAL A 560 -32.47 28.21 -13.41
C VAL A 560 -31.76 27.18 -14.31
N THR A 561 -31.12 27.68 -15.36
CA THR A 561 -30.28 26.86 -16.23
C THR A 561 -29.24 26.08 -15.42
N SER A 562 -29.03 24.80 -15.74
CA SER A 562 -28.02 23.94 -15.10
C SER A 562 -26.62 24.57 -15.08
N MET A 563 -26.32 25.40 -16.08
CA MET A 563 -25.10 26.19 -16.17
C MET A 563 -25.00 27.29 -15.09
N THR A 564 -26.10 28.01 -14.81
CA THR A 564 -26.13 29.04 -13.76
C THR A 564 -25.97 28.43 -12.37
N ASN A 565 -26.56 27.25 -12.14
CA ASN A 565 -26.34 26.46 -10.94
C ASN A 565 -24.89 26.00 -10.81
N ALA A 566 -24.31 25.46 -11.89
CA ALA A 566 -22.91 25.03 -11.91
C ALA A 566 -21.96 26.18 -11.58
N HIS A 567 -22.11 27.33 -12.25
CA HIS A 567 -21.31 28.53 -12.00
C HIS A 567 -21.44 29.03 -10.55
N THR A 568 -22.65 29.00 -9.98
CA THR A 568 -22.88 29.41 -8.59
C THR A 568 -22.16 28.50 -7.60
N ILE A 569 -22.24 27.17 -7.78
CA ILE A 569 -21.56 26.19 -6.92
C ILE A 569 -20.03 26.35 -7.03
N CYS A 570 -19.49 26.49 -8.24
CA CYS A 570 -18.06 26.74 -8.46
C CYS A 570 -17.61 28.05 -7.79
N SER A 571 -18.37 29.13 -7.96
CA SER A 571 -18.10 30.44 -7.36
C SER A 571 -18.12 30.38 -5.83
N GLN A 572 -19.08 29.67 -5.24
CA GLN A 572 -19.14 29.44 -3.79
C GLN A 572 -17.90 28.70 -3.30
N TYR A 573 -17.52 27.60 -3.95
CA TYR A 573 -16.31 26.84 -3.59
C TYR A 573 -15.04 27.68 -3.68
N ILE A 574 -14.86 28.45 -4.77
CA ILE A 574 -13.70 29.32 -4.99
C ILE A 574 -13.61 30.39 -3.89
N SER A 575 -14.77 30.89 -3.42
CA SER A 575 -14.85 31.94 -2.39
C SER A 575 -14.58 31.45 -0.97
N LEU A 576 -14.70 30.15 -0.69
CA LEU A 576 -14.37 29.59 0.63
C LEU A 576 -12.89 29.81 0.99
N PRO A 577 -12.54 29.93 2.29
CA PRO A 577 -11.15 30.07 2.71
C PRO A 577 -10.30 28.87 2.28
N LEU A 578 -8.99 29.11 2.10
CA LEU A 578 -8.03 28.06 1.79
C LEU A 578 -7.74 27.21 3.02
N GLU A 579 -7.61 25.90 2.81
CA GLU A 579 -7.21 24.96 3.85
C GLU A 579 -5.70 24.98 4.10
N LYS A 580 -5.29 24.57 5.32
CA LYS A 580 -3.87 24.46 5.67
C LYS A 580 -3.19 23.36 4.84
N ARG A 581 -1.90 23.51 4.56
CA ARG A 581 -1.10 22.48 3.85
C ARG A 581 -1.19 21.09 4.49
N SER A 582 -1.23 21.04 5.83
CA SER A 582 -1.30 19.80 6.61
C SER A 582 -2.69 19.15 6.63
N ALA A 583 -3.73 19.84 6.16
CA ALA A 583 -5.07 19.28 6.09
C ALA A 583 -5.19 18.29 4.93
N LEU A 584 -6.03 17.27 5.11
CA LEU A 584 -6.37 16.34 4.04
C LEU A 584 -7.53 16.95 3.21
N PRO A 585 -7.38 17.07 1.87
CA PRO A 585 -8.47 17.55 1.00
C PRO A 585 -9.77 16.77 1.18
N LEU A 586 -9.69 15.47 1.47
CA LEU A 586 -10.84 14.59 1.65
C LEU A 586 -11.71 15.02 2.84
N ASP A 587 -11.10 15.44 3.95
CA ASP A 587 -11.83 15.88 5.14
C ASP A 587 -12.65 17.15 4.86
N PHE A 588 -12.12 18.05 4.02
CA PHE A 588 -12.84 19.25 3.58
C PHE A 588 -14.05 18.87 2.73
N TRP A 589 -13.84 18.00 1.74
CA TRP A 589 -14.89 17.56 0.82
C TRP A 589 -16.00 16.79 1.54
N GLN A 590 -15.67 15.95 2.53
CA GLN A 590 -16.67 15.29 3.37
C GLN A 590 -17.51 16.27 4.18
N LYS A 591 -16.89 17.30 4.79
CA LYS A 591 -17.61 18.32 5.57
C LYS A 591 -18.57 19.14 4.73
N HIS A 592 -18.20 19.43 3.48
CA HIS A 592 -18.98 20.28 2.56
C HIS A 592 -19.81 19.47 1.55
N LYS A 593 -19.92 18.15 1.72
CA LYS A 593 -20.60 17.26 0.77
C LYS A 593 -22.01 17.74 0.47
N VAL A 594 -22.80 18.06 1.50
CA VAL A 594 -24.21 18.48 1.33
C VAL A 594 -24.34 19.80 0.55
N LEU A 595 -23.42 20.73 0.76
CA LEU A 595 -23.46 22.06 0.13
C LEU A 595 -22.92 22.05 -1.31
N LEU A 596 -22.00 21.14 -1.61
CA LEU A 596 -21.25 21.09 -2.88
C LEU A 596 -21.46 19.75 -3.60
N ASP A 597 -22.58 19.05 -3.38
CA ASP A 597 -22.75 17.62 -3.69
C ASP A 597 -22.48 17.21 -5.15
N PRO A 598 -22.77 18.05 -6.18
CA PRO A 598 -22.36 17.72 -7.55
C PRO A 598 -20.86 17.97 -7.81
N LEU A 599 -20.27 18.98 -7.16
CA LEU A 599 -18.84 19.32 -7.29
C LEU A 599 -17.95 18.34 -6.50
N PHE A 600 -18.45 17.84 -5.37
CA PHE A 600 -17.82 16.80 -4.57
C PHE A 600 -17.53 15.55 -5.41
N GLU A 601 -18.48 15.14 -6.25
CA GLU A 601 -18.31 13.97 -7.13
C GLU A 601 -17.16 14.19 -8.13
N ILE A 602 -17.08 15.35 -8.77
CA ILE A 602 -15.98 15.71 -9.68
C ILE A 602 -14.66 15.75 -8.92
N ALA A 603 -14.63 16.33 -7.72
CA ALA A 603 -13.42 16.37 -6.90
C ALA A 603 -12.94 14.97 -6.53
N MET A 604 -13.84 14.05 -6.20
CA MET A 604 -13.49 12.65 -5.96
C MET A 604 -13.00 11.98 -7.25
N LYS A 605 -13.69 12.14 -8.38
CA LYS A 605 -13.32 11.59 -9.68
C LYS A 605 -11.86 11.88 -10.06
N TYR A 606 -11.43 13.14 -10.00
CA TYR A 606 -10.08 13.54 -10.41
C TYR A 606 -9.02 13.33 -9.32
N SER A 607 -9.38 13.38 -8.03
CA SER A 607 -8.42 13.20 -6.93
C SER A 607 -7.91 11.76 -6.77
N ILE A 608 -8.63 10.76 -7.31
CA ILE A 608 -8.21 9.35 -7.33
C ILE A 608 -6.94 9.14 -8.15
N ILE A 609 -6.70 9.99 -9.16
CA ILE A 609 -5.61 9.83 -10.10
C ILE A 609 -4.27 10.01 -9.37
N PRO A 610 -3.38 9.01 -9.37
CA PRO A 610 -2.06 9.16 -8.77
C PRO A 610 -1.15 9.98 -9.69
N ALA A 611 -0.29 10.81 -9.11
CA ALA A 611 0.70 11.58 -9.86
C ALA A 611 1.82 10.72 -10.47
N THR A 612 2.01 9.50 -9.95
CA THR A 612 3.13 8.62 -10.28
C THR A 612 2.69 7.16 -10.41
N SER A 613 3.39 6.41 -11.27
CA SER A 613 3.32 4.94 -11.34
C SER A 613 4.23 4.25 -10.31
N VAL A 614 4.89 5.01 -9.42
CA VAL A 614 5.82 4.51 -8.39
C VAL A 614 5.22 3.47 -7.44
N PRO A 615 3.92 3.50 -7.07
CA PRO A 615 3.31 2.42 -6.30
C PRO A 615 3.47 1.06 -7.00
N SER A 616 3.38 1.03 -8.32
CA SER A 616 3.67 -0.15 -9.15
C SER A 616 5.18 -0.45 -9.20
N GLU A 617 6.06 0.55 -9.29
CA GLU A 617 7.52 0.33 -9.22
C GLU A 617 8.02 -0.29 -7.90
N ARG A 618 7.43 0.08 -6.76
CA ARG A 618 7.73 -0.54 -5.45
C ARG A 618 7.32 -2.00 -5.43
N VAL A 619 6.21 -2.34 -6.09
CA VAL A 619 5.78 -3.72 -6.28
C VAL A 619 6.80 -4.46 -7.12
N PHE A 620 7.45 -3.83 -8.10
CA PHE A 620 8.48 -4.51 -8.92
C PHE A 620 9.80 -4.71 -8.19
N SER A 621 10.19 -3.78 -7.33
CA SER A 621 11.35 -4.00 -6.45
C SER A 621 11.11 -5.24 -5.57
N LYS A 622 9.89 -5.38 -5.05
CA LYS A 622 9.44 -6.60 -4.34
C LYS A 622 9.32 -7.82 -5.26
N ALA A 623 8.83 -7.67 -6.49
CA ALA A 623 8.76 -8.76 -7.46
C ALA A 623 10.16 -9.26 -7.85
N GLY A 624 11.13 -8.37 -7.96
CA GLY A 624 12.55 -8.68 -8.09
C GLY A 624 13.07 -9.47 -6.90
N GLU A 625 12.66 -9.11 -5.67
CA GLU A 625 12.96 -9.90 -4.47
C GLU A 625 12.31 -11.30 -4.49
N ILE A 626 11.09 -11.41 -5.05
CA ILE A 626 10.43 -12.70 -5.29
C ILE A 626 11.17 -13.49 -6.37
N LEU A 627 11.75 -12.85 -7.37
CA LEU A 627 12.53 -13.48 -8.44
C LEU A 627 14.03 -13.60 -8.12
N ASN A 628 14.45 -13.37 -6.87
CA ASN A 628 15.84 -13.54 -6.42
C ASN A 628 16.33 -14.98 -6.57
N ALA A 629 17.66 -15.17 -6.59
CA ALA A 629 18.38 -16.45 -6.84
C ALA A 629 17.78 -17.74 -6.23
N LYS A 630 17.09 -17.65 -5.08
CA LYS A 630 16.39 -18.80 -4.44
C LYS A 630 15.04 -19.18 -5.08
N ARG A 631 14.53 -18.38 -6.02
CA ARG A 631 13.15 -18.44 -6.59
C ARG A 631 13.07 -18.22 -8.10
N ASN A 632 14.19 -18.24 -8.81
CA ASN A 632 14.27 -17.98 -10.27
C ASN A 632 13.43 -18.93 -11.16
N ARG A 633 12.81 -19.98 -10.59
CA ARG A 633 12.00 -20.98 -11.31
C ARG A 633 10.50 -20.86 -11.05
N LEU A 634 10.04 -19.76 -10.47
CA LEU A 634 8.61 -19.55 -10.22
C LEU A 634 7.88 -19.34 -11.55
N ASN A 635 6.77 -20.06 -11.78
CA ASN A 635 5.91 -19.86 -12.94
C ASN A 635 5.28 -18.44 -12.88
N ALA A 636 5.20 -17.75 -14.02
CA ALA A 636 4.55 -16.45 -14.18
C ALA A 636 3.16 -16.37 -13.51
N LYS A 637 2.34 -17.42 -13.62
CA LYS A 637 1.01 -17.46 -12.96
C LYS A 637 1.10 -17.43 -11.44
N HIS A 638 2.09 -18.10 -10.86
CA HIS A 638 2.30 -18.08 -9.41
C HIS A 638 2.93 -16.76 -8.95
N LEU A 639 3.75 -16.13 -9.79
CA LEU A 639 4.30 -14.79 -9.53
C LEU A 639 3.18 -13.77 -9.45
N ASP A 640 2.27 -13.77 -10.42
CA ASP A 640 1.08 -12.91 -10.44
C ASP A 640 0.27 -13.06 -9.15
N ILE A 641 -0.10 -14.28 -8.79
CA ILE A 641 -0.89 -14.55 -7.57
C ILE A 641 -0.16 -14.07 -6.31
N LEU A 642 1.15 -14.30 -6.18
CA LEU A 642 1.91 -13.87 -5.01
C LEU A 642 2.02 -12.34 -4.91
N ILE A 643 2.22 -11.66 -6.04
CA ILE A 643 2.27 -10.19 -6.09
C ILE A 643 0.89 -9.61 -5.72
N PHE A 644 -0.16 -10.16 -6.33
CA PHE A 644 -1.55 -9.82 -6.05
C PHE A 644 -1.86 -9.95 -4.57
N LEU A 645 -1.56 -11.11 -3.97
CA LEU A 645 -1.80 -11.36 -2.55
C LEU A 645 -0.95 -10.44 -1.67
N ASN A 646 0.34 -10.24 -1.95
CA ASN A 646 1.23 -9.41 -1.13
C ASN A 646 0.72 -7.98 -0.95
N LYS A 647 0.22 -7.36 -2.02
CA LYS A 647 -0.28 -5.99 -1.99
C LYS A 647 -1.70 -5.93 -1.44
N ASN A 648 -2.58 -6.81 -1.93
CA ASN A 648 -4.01 -6.70 -1.65
C ASN A 648 -4.38 -7.18 -0.24
N LEU A 649 -3.63 -8.13 0.35
CA LEU A 649 -3.84 -8.55 1.75
C LEU A 649 -3.63 -7.41 2.75
N LYS A 650 -2.85 -6.37 2.41
CA LYS A 650 -2.60 -5.23 3.30
C LYS A 650 -3.71 -4.19 3.29
N GLN A 651 -4.70 -4.36 2.41
CA GLN A 651 -5.82 -3.43 2.23
C GLN A 651 -7.07 -3.84 3.02
N PHE A 652 -7.12 -5.11 3.45
CA PHE A 652 -8.14 -5.72 4.30
C PHE A 652 -7.51 -6.04 5.65
#